data_AF-U2P9G5-F1
#
_entry.id   AF-U2P9G5-F1
#
_cell.length_a   1.000
_cell.length_b   1.000
_cell.length_c   1.000
_cell.angle_alpha   90.00
_cell.angle_beta   90.00
_cell.angle_gamma   90.00
#
_symmetry.space_group_name_H-M   'P 1'
#
loop_
_entity.id
_entity.type
_entity.pdbx_description
1 polymer ?
#
loop_
_entity_poly.entity_id
_entity_poly.type
_entity_poly.pdbx_seq_one_letter_code
_entity_poly.pdbx_strand_id
1 'polypeptide(L)'
;MRSKLLGLSVVMMTVLFDSLAGAKTAQAAYTDDSDAKNALATMPKGLPLSTYFAPGQDYDSTGLQGGFTPEVRDSNNSSSSGTQAMQLTADSYNGGAAVWSKDGSKFNLYKNQKASMWLYFGNKGSSAGDGMAFVLQNNSSGGTGTYSDKGQSLGVWGKDVSTDSNGTKTQKTIADSAIPKSWALEFDTFVNSAKPNGTDFVLPSPNPDGITKISGNIGTATLFNTNAPTTAANNTLKVANNNIADAANGYDANAGNVSSYPHIASNYPGEPSTYTLNSLGSVYIGGYKAFLSGTPTDTQQLTYNWATLNHEGVLSYPNTGRGGKLSNGKWHHLSIDYKAATSTSDGVMTYTYDDKDPDTGAKQTNGTDHGALEENKMSQQFNITPSKLGASEANPTVWWGFTGSTGMASENNLVAFEQIPNVANINSSGTMTDTTTNKDVTDNATIQGNDHVKVNYNVSYDSGTSAWENIKSKIAVPQNITYKTAKITYTKKSGATETVTLDSSDISQNGIDLQLDHDLNNESDSDYVSADITLTGVAKNPSTQTTIAATTGSFTGTQAITSVDIPSFKIAPSTLNLQLDQSKVTASGDSDVQLTGKITSTATLDSNDKLILHPSINGNDLATSKLSATDKPGIFTVSVPIKQLSSGENTFEVYATDSTGNSSNTGTVTITLGSLSFGTVSDSAAFKDTTLDGSQQTAGTNGDWNLNVQDTRAVGSQWTLSAKISQPFKVNDQALKGSLMYKTANGTEAITADNTPIVTHTKTANDSSTTNVAGSWNTDSGLLLDVGSSNTAGTYSGQLTWTLQDAPQ
;
A
#
# COMPACT_ATOMS: atom_id res chain seq x y z
N MET A 1 38.11 -86.78 -33.70
CA MET A 1 36.93 -86.87 -34.60
C MET A 1 35.92 -85.82 -34.16
N ARG A 2 35.19 -85.26 -35.12
CA ARG A 2 34.29 -84.10 -35.04
C ARG A 2 33.09 -84.34 -34.10
N SER A 3 32.63 -83.32 -33.36
CA SER A 3 31.32 -82.65 -33.57
C SER A 3 30.92 -81.72 -32.41
N LYS A 4 30.20 -80.65 -32.80
CA LYS A 4 29.49 -79.59 -32.05
C LYS A 4 28.50 -80.17 -31.00
N LEU A 5 27.96 -79.44 -30.00
CA LEU A 5 26.99 -78.32 -30.09
C LEU A 5 26.62 -77.82 -28.66
N LEU A 6 26.01 -76.63 -28.61
CA LEU A 6 25.65 -75.75 -27.50
C LEU A 6 24.92 -76.37 -26.29
N GLY A 7 25.19 -75.78 -25.11
CA GLY A 7 24.45 -76.01 -23.86
C GLY A 7 23.22 -75.10 -23.73
N LEU A 8 22.13 -75.69 -23.24
CA LEU A 8 20.89 -75.04 -22.83
C LEU A 8 20.63 -75.48 -21.38
N SER A 9 20.71 -74.57 -20.41
CA SER A 9 20.38 -74.85 -19.01
C SER A 9 18.90 -74.55 -18.75
N VAL A 10 18.19 -75.58 -18.29
CA VAL A 10 16.79 -75.55 -17.87
C VAL A 10 16.71 -74.98 -16.45
N VAL A 11 15.88 -73.94 -16.26
CA VAL A 11 15.55 -73.33 -14.98
C VAL A 11 14.32 -74.03 -14.40
N MET A 12 14.44 -74.51 -13.16
CA MET A 12 13.34 -75.09 -12.39
C MET A 12 12.36 -74.01 -11.93
N MET A 13 11.09 -74.36 -12.07
CA MET A 13 9.90 -73.56 -11.88
C MET A 13 9.44 -73.66 -10.42
N THR A 14 9.45 -72.54 -9.69
CA THR A 14 8.81 -72.40 -8.38
C THR A 14 7.66 -71.42 -8.52
N VAL A 15 6.46 -71.91 -8.19
CA VAL A 15 5.19 -71.19 -8.29
C VAL A 15 5.08 -70.24 -7.10
N LEU A 16 5.08 -68.93 -7.36
CA LEU A 16 4.72 -67.87 -6.42
C LEU A 16 3.33 -67.37 -6.80
N PHE A 17 2.42 -67.32 -5.83
CA PHE A 17 1.10 -66.72 -5.99
C PHE A 17 1.23 -65.24 -6.34
N ASP A 18 0.70 -64.85 -7.49
CA ASP A 18 0.55 -63.46 -7.91
C ASP A 18 -0.39 -62.71 -6.95
N SER A 19 0.17 -61.86 -6.09
CA SER A 19 -0.54 -60.67 -5.64
C SER A 19 -0.36 -59.60 -6.71
N LEU A 20 -1.40 -59.36 -7.51
CA LEU A 20 -1.54 -58.15 -8.33
C LEU A 20 -1.61 -56.92 -7.39
N ALA A 21 -0.46 -56.46 -6.91
CA ALA A 21 -0.30 -55.09 -6.47
C ALA A 21 -0.10 -54.26 -7.75
N GLY A 22 -1.15 -53.53 -8.15
CA GLY A 22 -1.14 -52.68 -9.34
C GLY A 22 0.09 -51.78 -9.36
N ALA A 23 0.89 -51.88 -10.42
CA ALA A 23 1.90 -50.90 -10.71
C ALA A 23 1.20 -49.56 -10.96
N LYS A 24 1.29 -48.62 -10.00
CA LYS A 24 1.00 -47.21 -10.25
C LYS A 24 2.01 -46.75 -11.30
N THR A 25 1.58 -46.61 -12.55
CA THR A 25 2.34 -45.94 -13.60
C THR A 25 2.63 -44.52 -13.11
N ALA A 26 3.90 -44.15 -12.98
CA ALA A 26 4.30 -42.78 -12.70
C ALA A 26 3.75 -41.88 -13.83
N GLN A 27 2.90 -40.91 -13.48
CA GLN A 27 2.41 -39.91 -14.40
C GLN A 27 3.61 -39.11 -14.93
N ALA A 28 3.70 -38.90 -16.24
CA ALA A 28 4.77 -38.08 -16.82
C ALA A 28 4.66 -36.65 -16.26
N ALA A 29 5.80 -36.01 -15.98
CA ALA A 29 5.82 -34.63 -15.49
C ALA A 29 5.09 -33.71 -16.49
N TYR A 30 4.20 -32.86 -15.98
CA TYR A 30 3.51 -31.85 -16.78
C TYR A 30 4.52 -30.95 -17.49
N THR A 31 4.24 -30.62 -18.74
CA THR A 31 5.03 -29.68 -19.53
C THR A 31 4.16 -28.49 -19.88
N ASP A 32 4.61 -27.29 -19.53
CA ASP A 32 3.85 -26.06 -19.77
C ASP A 32 3.48 -25.88 -21.24
N ASP A 33 2.18 -25.76 -21.47
CA ASP A 33 1.64 -25.27 -22.74
C ASP A 33 1.97 -23.78 -22.95
N SER A 34 1.57 -23.21 -24.09
CA SER A 34 1.84 -21.81 -24.42
C SER A 34 1.14 -20.80 -23.50
N ASP A 35 -0.05 -21.13 -23.03
CA ASP A 35 -0.87 -20.31 -22.15
C ASP A 35 -0.33 -20.32 -20.71
N ALA A 36 0.05 -21.48 -20.18
CA ALA A 36 0.76 -21.58 -18.90
C ALA A 36 2.07 -20.76 -18.92
N LYS A 37 2.85 -20.83 -20.01
CA LYS A 37 4.05 -19.98 -20.18
C LYS A 37 3.72 -18.49 -20.17
N ASN A 38 2.62 -18.10 -20.81
CA ASN A 38 2.14 -16.71 -20.81
C ASN A 38 1.77 -16.26 -19.39
N ALA A 39 1.01 -17.09 -18.65
CA ALA A 39 0.64 -16.81 -17.26
C ALA A 39 1.87 -16.56 -16.39
N LEU A 40 2.89 -17.41 -16.49
CA LEU A 40 4.14 -17.26 -15.72
C LEU A 40 4.98 -16.05 -16.17
N ALA A 41 4.96 -15.70 -17.46
CA ALA A 41 5.70 -14.57 -18.01
C ALA A 41 5.04 -13.21 -17.76
N THR A 42 3.75 -13.19 -17.41
CA THR A 42 2.94 -11.99 -17.13
C THR A 42 2.46 -11.91 -15.69
N MET A 43 2.91 -12.84 -14.83
CA MET A 43 2.50 -12.92 -13.42
C MET A 43 2.76 -11.59 -12.69
N PRO A 44 1.74 -10.95 -12.10
CA PRO A 44 1.91 -9.77 -11.26
C PRO A 44 2.75 -10.07 -10.02
N LYS A 45 3.13 -9.01 -9.29
CA LYS A 45 3.87 -9.20 -8.03
C LYS A 45 2.99 -9.88 -6.99
N GLY A 46 3.54 -10.88 -6.33
CA GLY A 46 2.89 -11.62 -5.25
C GLY A 46 3.91 -12.23 -4.29
N LEU A 47 3.39 -12.96 -3.31
CA LEU A 47 4.13 -13.61 -2.23
C LEU A 47 4.66 -14.98 -2.69
N PRO A 48 5.75 -15.46 -2.08
CA PRO A 48 6.08 -16.89 -2.09
C PRO A 48 4.94 -17.70 -1.45
N LEU A 49 4.63 -18.89 -1.96
CA LEU A 49 3.46 -19.69 -1.54
C LEU A 49 3.78 -21.03 -0.88
N SER A 50 5.02 -21.53 -1.02
CA SER A 50 5.43 -22.86 -0.55
C SER A 50 5.12 -23.18 0.92
N THR A 51 4.94 -22.16 1.77
CA THR A 51 4.69 -22.31 3.20
C THR A 51 3.21 -22.38 3.59
N TYR A 52 2.26 -21.95 2.74
CA TYR A 52 0.87 -21.68 3.19
C TYR A 52 -0.15 -22.76 2.85
N PHE A 53 0.09 -23.55 1.81
CA PHE A 53 -0.81 -24.62 1.36
C PHE A 53 -0.31 -26.00 1.76
N ALA A 54 -1.24 -26.88 2.17
CA ALA A 54 -0.97 -28.30 2.24
C ALA A 54 -0.74 -28.86 0.81
N PRO A 55 -0.08 -30.02 0.66
CA PRO A 55 0.04 -30.66 -0.65
C PRO A 55 -1.33 -30.82 -1.30
N GLY A 56 -1.46 -30.32 -2.54
CA GLY A 56 -2.71 -30.43 -3.30
C GLY A 56 -3.07 -31.89 -3.58
N GLN A 57 -4.34 -32.13 -3.86
CA GLN A 57 -4.85 -33.44 -4.29
C GLN A 57 -5.45 -33.33 -5.69
N ASP A 58 -5.17 -34.33 -6.52
CA ASP A 58 -5.70 -34.48 -7.86
C ASP A 58 -6.84 -35.52 -7.90
N TYR A 59 -7.77 -35.30 -8.81
CA TYR A 59 -8.91 -36.17 -9.05
C TYR A 59 -9.07 -36.38 -10.56
N ASP A 60 -9.37 -37.59 -10.98
CA ASP A 60 -9.54 -38.07 -12.34
C ASP A 60 -10.98 -37.85 -12.81
N SER A 61 -11.28 -38.36 -14.00
CA SER A 61 -12.62 -38.26 -14.61
C SER A 61 -13.76 -38.91 -13.80
N THR A 62 -13.46 -39.67 -12.75
CA THR A 62 -14.41 -40.34 -11.84
C THR A 62 -14.40 -39.79 -10.41
N GLY A 63 -13.56 -38.79 -10.11
CA GLY A 63 -13.38 -38.27 -8.75
C GLY A 63 -12.43 -39.11 -7.88
N LEU A 64 -11.63 -40.01 -8.49
CA LEU A 64 -10.57 -40.79 -7.84
C LEU A 64 -9.19 -40.22 -8.24
N GLN A 65 -8.05 -40.55 -7.61
CA GLN A 65 -6.75 -39.95 -8.03
C GLN A 65 -6.41 -40.17 -9.52
N GLY A 66 -5.97 -39.12 -10.24
CA GLY A 66 -5.55 -39.19 -11.66
C GLY A 66 -5.81 -37.94 -12.52
N GLY A 67 -5.77 -36.74 -11.93
CA GLY A 67 -5.93 -35.43 -12.59
C GLY A 67 -4.61 -34.68 -12.75
N PHE A 68 -4.67 -33.35 -12.92
CA PHE A 68 -3.50 -32.48 -12.74
C PHE A 68 -3.24 -32.33 -11.24
N THR A 69 -2.00 -32.55 -10.79
CA THR A 69 -1.62 -32.34 -9.39
C THR A 69 -1.32 -30.86 -9.15
N PRO A 70 -2.03 -30.17 -8.23
CA PRO A 70 -1.74 -28.77 -7.94
C PRO A 70 -0.30 -28.57 -7.50
N GLU A 71 0.34 -27.54 -8.03
CA GLU A 71 1.75 -27.26 -7.76
C GLU A 71 2.04 -25.76 -7.69
N VAL A 72 3.07 -25.44 -6.92
CA VAL A 72 3.58 -24.07 -6.81
C VAL A 72 4.50 -23.80 -8.00
N ARG A 73 4.24 -22.71 -8.72
CA ARG A 73 4.94 -22.27 -9.92
C ARG A 73 5.64 -20.95 -9.65
N ASP A 74 6.90 -20.83 -10.04
CA ASP A 74 7.65 -19.58 -9.95
C ASP A 74 7.30 -18.64 -11.12
N SER A 75 7.30 -17.33 -10.84
CA SER A 75 7.17 -16.30 -11.88
C SER A 75 8.38 -16.29 -12.82
N ASN A 76 8.13 -16.20 -14.12
CA ASN A 76 9.13 -15.91 -15.15
C ASN A 76 9.17 -14.41 -15.52
N ASN A 77 8.31 -13.59 -14.91
CA ASN A 77 8.27 -12.16 -15.13
C ASN A 77 9.35 -11.47 -14.28
N SER A 78 10.30 -10.79 -14.94
CA SER A 78 11.39 -10.08 -14.25
C SER A 78 10.91 -8.97 -13.32
N SER A 79 9.75 -8.35 -13.57
CA SER A 79 9.21 -7.30 -12.68
C SER A 79 8.58 -7.87 -11.40
N SER A 80 8.29 -9.18 -11.37
CA SER A 80 7.72 -9.88 -10.22
C SER A 80 8.60 -11.01 -9.68
N SER A 81 9.93 -10.90 -9.84
CA SER A 81 10.89 -11.88 -9.30
C SER A 81 10.63 -12.23 -7.82
N GLY A 82 10.71 -13.51 -7.48
CA GLY A 82 10.40 -14.05 -6.15
C GLY A 82 8.91 -14.27 -5.86
N THR A 83 8.03 -14.02 -6.84
CA THR A 83 6.60 -14.36 -6.76
C THR A 83 6.37 -15.82 -7.11
N GLN A 84 5.39 -16.44 -6.43
CA GLN A 84 4.89 -17.77 -6.77
C GLN A 84 3.37 -17.73 -6.98
N ALA A 85 2.87 -18.62 -7.85
CA ALA A 85 1.45 -18.90 -8.00
C ALA A 85 1.17 -20.38 -7.72
N MET A 86 -0.01 -20.69 -7.18
CA MET A 86 -0.54 -22.04 -7.13
C MET A 86 -1.25 -22.31 -8.44
N GLN A 87 -0.75 -23.24 -9.24
CA GLN A 87 -1.48 -23.75 -10.39
C GLN A 87 -2.39 -24.89 -9.92
N LEU A 88 -3.68 -24.70 -10.10
CA LEU A 88 -4.71 -25.62 -9.64
C LEU A 88 -5.11 -26.63 -10.73
N THR A 89 -5.23 -26.17 -11.98
CA THR A 89 -5.52 -27.02 -13.15
C THR A 89 -4.60 -26.64 -14.31
N ALA A 90 -4.51 -27.54 -15.30
CA ALA A 90 -3.75 -27.31 -16.52
C ALA A 90 -4.58 -27.62 -17.76
N ASP A 91 -4.26 -26.92 -18.85
CA ASP A 91 -4.85 -27.21 -20.14
C ASP A 91 -4.41 -28.60 -20.63
N SER A 92 -5.33 -29.44 -21.13
CA SER A 92 -5.15 -30.84 -21.55
C SER A 92 -5.36 -31.94 -20.50
N TYR A 93 -5.68 -31.60 -19.25
CA TYR A 93 -6.11 -32.59 -18.26
C TYR A 93 -7.63 -32.61 -18.16
N ASN A 94 -8.22 -33.78 -17.92
CA ASN A 94 -9.64 -33.94 -17.60
C ASN A 94 -9.72 -34.49 -16.18
N GLY A 95 -10.08 -33.64 -15.22
CA GLY A 95 -10.01 -33.98 -13.82
C GLY A 95 -10.35 -32.81 -12.91
N GLY A 96 -10.29 -33.08 -11.61
CA GLY A 96 -10.48 -32.11 -10.56
C GLY A 96 -9.20 -31.87 -9.78
N ALA A 97 -9.12 -30.75 -9.09
CA ALA A 97 -8.05 -30.51 -8.15
C ALA A 97 -8.51 -29.65 -6.97
N ALA A 98 -7.88 -29.86 -5.82
CA ALA A 98 -8.11 -29.04 -4.64
C ALA A 98 -6.81 -28.75 -3.90
N VAL A 99 -6.74 -27.55 -3.34
CA VAL A 99 -5.65 -27.12 -2.47
C VAL A 99 -6.23 -26.38 -1.27
N TRP A 100 -5.69 -26.65 -0.08
CA TRP A 100 -6.23 -26.14 1.17
C TRP A 100 -5.12 -25.52 2.01
N SER A 101 -5.46 -24.51 2.80
CA SER A 101 -4.54 -23.86 3.73
C SER A 101 -3.96 -24.86 4.74
N LYS A 102 -2.80 -24.55 5.31
CA LYS A 102 -2.25 -25.29 6.46
C LYS A 102 -2.94 -24.84 7.76
N ASP A 103 -2.79 -25.65 8.81
CA ASP A 103 -3.47 -25.44 10.09
C ASP A 103 -3.19 -24.05 10.70
N GLY A 104 -1.94 -23.59 10.59
CA GLY A 104 -1.52 -22.27 11.05
C GLY A 104 -2.05 -21.07 10.24
N SER A 105 -2.74 -21.32 9.12
CA SER A 105 -3.27 -20.29 8.21
C SER A 105 -4.78 -20.38 8.06
N LYS A 106 -5.50 -21.03 8.99
CA LYS A 106 -6.97 -21.07 8.96
C LYS A 106 -7.59 -19.66 9.04
N PHE A 107 -8.74 -19.50 8.41
CA PHE A 107 -9.52 -18.26 8.41
C PHE A 107 -10.30 -18.15 9.72
N ASN A 108 -10.20 -17.04 10.45
CA ASN A 108 -10.96 -16.82 11.69
C ASN A 108 -12.18 -15.95 11.42
N LEU A 109 -13.39 -16.53 11.57
CA LEU A 109 -14.67 -15.86 11.30
C LEU A 109 -15.07 -14.81 12.34
N TYR A 110 -14.36 -14.74 13.47
CA TYR A 110 -14.62 -13.78 14.55
C TYR A 110 -13.50 -12.73 14.68
N LYS A 111 -12.70 -12.58 13.63
CA LYS A 111 -11.77 -11.48 13.42
C LYS A 111 -11.94 -10.94 12.00
N ASN A 112 -11.66 -9.66 11.79
CA ASN A 112 -11.62 -9.13 10.44
C ASN A 112 -10.53 -9.87 9.65
N GLN A 113 -10.78 -10.13 8.38
CA GLN A 113 -9.83 -10.82 7.51
C GLN A 113 -9.72 -10.10 6.18
N LYS A 114 -8.53 -10.16 5.59
CA LYS A 114 -8.30 -9.69 4.23
C LYS A 114 -7.63 -10.79 3.40
N ALA A 115 -7.99 -10.82 2.13
CA ALA A 115 -7.22 -11.53 1.11
C ALA A 115 -7.08 -10.61 -0.10
N SER A 116 -5.93 -10.65 -0.74
CA SER A 116 -5.66 -9.91 -1.98
C SER A 116 -4.90 -10.86 -2.89
N MET A 117 -5.40 -11.11 -4.09
CA MET A 117 -4.85 -12.13 -4.97
C MET A 117 -5.09 -11.83 -6.44
N TRP A 118 -4.22 -12.40 -7.27
CA TRP A 118 -4.33 -12.42 -8.72
C TRP A 118 -4.81 -13.81 -9.16
N LEU A 119 -5.80 -13.85 -10.04
CA LEU A 119 -6.42 -15.04 -10.60
C LEU A 119 -6.17 -15.10 -12.10
N TYR A 120 -5.89 -16.28 -12.63
CA TYR A 120 -5.72 -16.53 -14.07
C TYR A 120 -6.58 -17.73 -14.46
N PHE A 121 -7.35 -17.60 -15.55
CA PHE A 121 -8.32 -18.61 -15.99
C PHE A 121 -8.06 -19.09 -17.43
N GLY A 122 -6.83 -19.02 -17.90
CA GLY A 122 -6.47 -19.39 -19.27
C GLY A 122 -6.90 -18.37 -20.33
N ASN A 123 -6.82 -18.78 -21.59
CA ASN A 123 -7.04 -17.93 -22.77
C ASN A 123 -8.06 -18.46 -23.77
N LYS A 124 -8.94 -19.38 -23.35
CA LYS A 124 -9.83 -20.12 -24.27
C LYS A 124 -11.20 -19.50 -24.49
N GLY A 125 -11.51 -18.37 -23.85
CA GLY A 125 -12.79 -17.71 -23.98
C GLY A 125 -13.96 -18.68 -23.77
N SER A 126 -14.83 -18.87 -24.77
CA SER A 126 -16.00 -19.77 -24.65
C SER A 126 -15.70 -21.26 -24.66
N SER A 127 -14.46 -21.65 -24.96
CA SER A 127 -14.02 -23.04 -24.89
C SER A 127 -13.28 -23.35 -23.59
N ALA A 128 -13.17 -22.36 -22.69
CA ALA A 128 -12.59 -22.51 -21.38
C ALA A 128 -13.54 -23.27 -20.46
N GLY A 129 -12.99 -23.94 -19.47
CA GLY A 129 -13.79 -24.67 -18.50
C GLY A 129 -12.97 -25.53 -17.55
N ASP A 130 -13.52 -25.90 -16.40
CA ASP A 130 -14.87 -25.49 -15.97
C ASP A 130 -14.85 -24.20 -15.13
N GLY A 131 -13.73 -23.91 -14.48
CA GLY A 131 -13.54 -22.78 -13.57
C GLY A 131 -12.77 -23.17 -12.30
N MET A 132 -12.77 -22.26 -11.34
CA MET A 132 -12.32 -22.53 -9.96
C MET A 132 -13.20 -21.82 -8.93
N ALA A 133 -13.13 -22.25 -7.68
CA ALA A 133 -13.85 -21.63 -6.57
C ALA A 133 -12.90 -21.36 -5.39
N PHE A 134 -13.03 -20.19 -4.78
CA PHE A 134 -12.49 -19.92 -3.45
C PHE A 134 -13.47 -20.43 -2.40
N VAL A 135 -13.00 -21.27 -1.48
CA VAL A 135 -13.88 -22.02 -0.56
C VAL A 135 -13.45 -21.83 0.87
N LEU A 136 -14.41 -21.53 1.76
CA LEU A 136 -14.29 -21.69 3.21
C LEU A 136 -14.98 -22.99 3.61
N GLN A 137 -14.32 -23.87 4.38
CA GLN A 137 -14.94 -25.13 4.82
C GLN A 137 -14.44 -25.65 6.17
N ASN A 138 -15.29 -26.43 6.83
CA ASN A 138 -14.96 -27.10 8.09
C ASN A 138 -15.43 -28.56 8.11
N ASN A 139 -15.00 -29.30 7.10
CA ASN A 139 -15.25 -30.73 6.99
C ASN A 139 -14.44 -31.52 8.04
N SER A 140 -15.07 -32.55 8.60
CA SER A 140 -14.53 -33.42 9.65
C SER A 140 -13.25 -34.19 9.28
N SER A 141 -12.90 -34.27 7.99
CA SER A 141 -11.70 -34.95 7.47
C SER A 141 -10.40 -34.15 7.60
N GLY A 142 -10.42 -32.92 8.14
CA GLY A 142 -9.20 -32.16 8.41
C GLY A 142 -8.62 -31.43 7.18
N GLY A 143 -9.47 -31.12 6.19
CA GLY A 143 -9.19 -30.16 5.13
C GLY A 143 -8.42 -30.69 3.91
N THR A 144 -7.42 -31.55 4.03
CA THR A 144 -6.43 -31.81 2.96
C THR A 144 -6.84 -32.76 1.82
N GLY A 145 -8.11 -33.19 1.76
CA GLY A 145 -8.62 -34.10 0.73
C GLY A 145 -10.11 -33.91 0.45
N THR A 146 -10.61 -32.68 0.65
CA THR A 146 -12.01 -32.36 0.46
C THR A 146 -12.24 -31.88 -0.97
N TYR A 147 -13.13 -32.55 -1.70
CA TYR A 147 -13.54 -32.25 -3.07
C TYR A 147 -14.91 -32.92 -3.31
N SER A 148 -15.79 -32.29 -4.09
CA SER A 148 -17.08 -32.89 -4.46
C SER A 148 -17.02 -33.63 -5.81
N ASP A 149 -17.13 -32.88 -6.92
CA ASP A 149 -17.13 -33.41 -8.29
C ASP A 149 -16.68 -32.36 -9.32
N LYS A 150 -16.33 -32.83 -10.50
CA LYS A 150 -15.89 -32.00 -11.64
C LYS A 150 -17.05 -31.42 -12.46
N GLY A 151 -16.76 -30.64 -13.50
CA GLY A 151 -17.79 -30.06 -14.36
C GLY A 151 -18.50 -28.92 -13.65
N GLN A 152 -19.83 -28.87 -13.81
CA GLN A 152 -20.71 -27.88 -13.18
C GLN A 152 -20.60 -27.83 -11.64
N SER A 153 -20.02 -28.85 -11.01
CA SER A 153 -19.80 -28.87 -9.56
C SER A 153 -18.55 -28.08 -9.12
N LEU A 154 -17.61 -27.76 -10.02
CA LEU A 154 -16.37 -27.00 -9.75
C LEU A 154 -15.53 -27.50 -8.55
N GLY A 155 -15.68 -28.78 -8.21
CA GLY A 155 -15.06 -29.39 -7.05
C GLY A 155 -15.66 -29.03 -5.71
N VAL A 156 -16.74 -28.24 -5.68
CA VAL A 156 -17.34 -27.74 -4.43
C VAL A 156 -18.85 -27.96 -4.31
N TRP A 157 -19.63 -27.75 -5.36
CA TRP A 157 -21.08 -27.92 -5.37
C TRP A 157 -21.47 -29.40 -5.39
N GLY A 158 -22.73 -29.67 -5.07
CA GLY A 158 -23.30 -31.01 -5.09
C GLY A 158 -23.28 -31.61 -6.49
N LYS A 159 -23.40 -32.93 -6.55
CA LYS A 159 -23.59 -33.68 -7.80
C LYS A 159 -25.06 -33.66 -8.14
N ASP A 160 -25.41 -33.10 -9.29
CA ASP A 160 -26.78 -33.05 -9.76
C ASP A 160 -27.41 -34.44 -9.91
N VAL A 161 -26.62 -35.45 -10.26
CA VAL A 161 -27.02 -36.87 -10.38
C VAL A 161 -27.36 -37.57 -9.06
N SER A 162 -27.11 -36.94 -7.90
CA SER A 162 -27.30 -37.58 -6.59
C SER A 162 -28.75 -37.93 -6.28
N THR A 163 -28.98 -39.18 -5.88
CA THR A 163 -30.29 -39.72 -5.51
C THR A 163 -30.24 -40.48 -4.17
N ASP A 164 -31.39 -40.67 -3.53
CA ASP A 164 -31.51 -41.53 -2.36
C ASP A 164 -31.45 -43.03 -2.73
N SER A 165 -31.54 -43.92 -1.73
CA SER A 165 -31.52 -45.37 -1.95
C SER A 165 -32.66 -45.89 -2.83
N ASN A 166 -33.71 -45.11 -3.06
CA ASN A 166 -34.85 -45.44 -3.91
C ASN A 166 -34.71 -44.84 -5.32
N GLY A 167 -33.61 -44.13 -5.61
CA GLY A 167 -33.36 -43.45 -6.88
C GLY A 167 -34.10 -42.11 -7.02
N THR A 168 -34.56 -41.52 -5.91
CA THR A 168 -35.27 -40.24 -5.88
C THR A 168 -34.29 -39.08 -5.76
N LYS A 169 -34.41 -38.09 -6.65
CA LYS A 169 -33.62 -36.84 -6.57
C LYS A 169 -34.31 -35.83 -5.65
N THR A 170 -33.59 -35.34 -4.66
CA THR A 170 -34.03 -34.27 -3.74
C THR A 170 -32.95 -33.20 -3.63
N GLN A 171 -33.32 -31.99 -3.18
CA GLN A 171 -32.33 -30.95 -2.86
C GLN A 171 -31.30 -31.45 -1.85
N LYS A 172 -31.74 -32.25 -0.87
CA LYS A 172 -30.86 -32.79 0.18
C LYS A 172 -29.86 -33.80 -0.38
N THR A 173 -30.27 -34.70 -1.29
CA THR A 173 -29.34 -35.69 -1.86
C THR A 173 -28.23 -35.02 -2.66
N ILE A 174 -28.52 -33.91 -3.34
CA ILE A 174 -27.51 -33.09 -4.04
C ILE A 174 -26.61 -32.39 -3.02
N ALA A 175 -27.17 -31.67 -2.05
CA ALA A 175 -26.40 -30.97 -1.02
C ALA A 175 -25.49 -31.88 -0.19
N ASP A 176 -25.95 -33.10 0.15
CA ASP A 176 -25.17 -34.11 0.88
C ASP A 176 -23.93 -34.59 0.10
N SER A 177 -23.89 -34.38 -1.22
CA SER A 177 -22.76 -34.73 -2.09
C SER A 177 -21.80 -33.56 -2.37
N ALA A 178 -22.14 -32.34 -1.91
CA ALA A 178 -21.27 -31.17 -1.97
C ALA A 178 -20.18 -31.22 -0.88
N ILE A 179 -19.27 -30.25 -0.87
CA ILE A 179 -18.42 -30.04 0.30
C ILE A 179 -19.31 -29.60 1.47
N PRO A 180 -19.43 -30.37 2.57
CA PRO A 180 -20.30 -30.00 3.68
C PRO A 180 -19.70 -28.85 4.50
N LYS A 181 -20.58 -28.11 5.18
CA LYS A 181 -20.19 -26.99 6.07
C LYS A 181 -19.24 -26.00 5.39
N SER A 182 -19.65 -25.54 4.20
CA SER A 182 -18.83 -24.70 3.34
C SER A 182 -19.60 -23.50 2.81
N TRP A 183 -18.84 -22.49 2.42
CA TRP A 183 -19.25 -21.38 1.58
C TRP A 183 -18.26 -21.27 0.44
N ALA A 184 -18.75 -21.02 -0.77
CA ALA A 184 -17.92 -20.95 -1.97
C ALA A 184 -18.23 -19.69 -2.76
N LEU A 185 -17.18 -19.08 -3.30
CA LEU A 185 -17.22 -18.07 -4.35
C LEU A 185 -16.64 -18.70 -5.61
N GLU A 186 -17.49 -19.04 -6.56
CA GLU A 186 -17.09 -19.61 -7.84
C GLU A 186 -16.71 -18.53 -8.85
N PHE A 187 -15.83 -18.91 -9.76
CA PHE A 187 -15.45 -18.18 -10.95
C PHE A 187 -15.67 -19.16 -12.12
N ASP A 188 -16.91 -19.17 -12.62
CA ASP A 188 -17.39 -20.12 -13.60
C ASP A 188 -17.07 -19.61 -15.02
N THR A 189 -16.21 -20.35 -15.72
CA THR A 189 -15.80 -20.06 -17.10
C THR A 189 -16.63 -20.83 -18.14
N PHE A 190 -17.42 -21.82 -17.72
CA PHE A 190 -18.18 -22.70 -18.58
C PHE A 190 -19.68 -22.74 -18.24
N VAL A 191 -20.48 -22.07 -19.07
CA VAL A 191 -21.92 -21.94 -18.83
C VAL A 191 -22.70 -23.26 -19.03
N ASN A 192 -23.18 -23.83 -17.93
CA ASN A 192 -24.05 -24.99 -17.83
C ASN A 192 -25.55 -24.58 -17.86
N SER A 193 -26.04 -24.15 -19.03
CA SER A 193 -27.42 -23.66 -19.21
C SER A 193 -28.40 -24.64 -19.85
N ALA A 194 -28.03 -25.93 -19.97
CA ALA A 194 -28.85 -26.93 -20.64
C ALA A 194 -30.18 -27.15 -19.90
N LYS A 195 -31.29 -27.18 -20.65
CA LYS A 195 -32.64 -27.51 -20.13
C LYS A 195 -33.19 -28.73 -20.87
N PRO A 196 -33.75 -29.72 -20.17
CA PRO A 196 -34.40 -30.85 -20.82
C PRO A 196 -35.72 -30.39 -21.45
N ASN A 197 -35.96 -30.67 -22.74
CA ASN A 197 -37.16 -30.25 -23.47
C ASN A 197 -38.25 -31.35 -23.44
N GLY A 198 -39.50 -30.96 -23.12
CA GLY A 198 -40.61 -31.87 -22.82
C GLY A 198 -41.70 -32.03 -23.88
N THR A 199 -41.57 -31.50 -25.11
CA THR A 199 -42.67 -31.50 -26.11
C THR A 199 -42.39 -32.27 -27.40
N ASP A 200 -43.38 -33.05 -27.84
CA ASP A 200 -43.46 -33.72 -29.15
C ASP A 200 -43.87 -32.71 -30.25
N PHE A 201 -43.02 -32.49 -31.24
CA PHE A 201 -43.48 -32.47 -32.64
C PHE A 201 -42.32 -32.93 -33.52
N VAL A 202 -42.58 -33.93 -34.35
CA VAL A 202 -41.63 -34.49 -35.32
C VAL A 202 -40.95 -33.35 -36.09
N LEU A 203 -39.66 -33.14 -35.88
CA LEU A 203 -38.80 -32.51 -36.87
C LEU A 203 -37.94 -33.60 -37.52
N PRO A 204 -37.82 -33.61 -38.86
CA PRO A 204 -36.96 -34.56 -39.54
C PRO A 204 -35.51 -34.32 -39.12
N SER A 205 -34.82 -35.40 -38.77
CA SER A 205 -33.39 -35.51 -38.45
C SER A 205 -32.48 -34.61 -39.32
N PRO A 206 -31.35 -34.09 -38.78
CA PRO A 206 -30.68 -34.52 -37.55
C PRO A 206 -30.83 -33.55 -36.37
N ASN A 207 -31.08 -34.14 -35.20
CA ASN A 207 -31.13 -33.50 -33.88
C ASN A 207 -29.69 -33.31 -33.35
N PRO A 208 -29.23 -32.10 -33.00
CA PRO A 208 -27.91 -31.90 -32.40
C PRO A 208 -27.80 -32.45 -30.96
N ASP A 209 -28.91 -32.58 -30.22
CA ASP A 209 -28.85 -32.74 -28.75
C ASP A 209 -29.38 -34.07 -28.20
N GLY A 210 -29.89 -34.99 -29.02
CA GLY A 210 -30.05 -36.41 -28.64
C GLY A 210 -30.96 -36.81 -27.45
N ILE A 211 -31.65 -35.92 -26.74
CA ILE A 211 -32.40 -36.28 -25.51
C ILE A 211 -33.78 -36.92 -25.81
N THR A 212 -34.02 -38.11 -25.26
CA THR A 212 -35.28 -38.87 -25.27
C THR A 212 -36.26 -38.44 -24.17
N LYS A 213 -37.58 -38.55 -24.40
CA LYS A 213 -38.66 -38.24 -23.42
C LYS A 213 -38.71 -39.25 -22.27
N ILE A 214 -39.04 -38.81 -21.04
CA ILE A 214 -39.33 -39.74 -19.95
C ILE A 214 -40.55 -40.62 -20.28
N SER A 215 -40.45 -41.91 -20.00
CA SER A 215 -41.48 -42.87 -20.36
C SER A 215 -42.02 -43.63 -19.15
N GLY A 216 -43.32 -43.91 -19.17
CA GLY A 216 -43.96 -44.81 -18.23
C GLY A 216 -43.93 -46.25 -18.73
N ASN A 217 -44.19 -47.19 -17.82
CA ASN A 217 -44.34 -48.61 -18.16
C ASN A 217 -45.49 -49.19 -17.38
N ILE A 218 -46.65 -49.28 -18.02
CA ILE A 218 -47.88 -49.79 -17.41
C ILE A 218 -48.35 -50.97 -18.25
N GLY A 219 -48.66 -52.07 -17.57
CA GLY A 219 -49.24 -53.25 -18.17
C GLY A 219 -50.67 -53.06 -18.66
N THR A 220 -51.23 -54.09 -19.28
CA THR A 220 -52.65 -54.14 -19.65
C THR A 220 -53.38 -55.23 -18.86
N ALA A 221 -54.64 -54.97 -18.51
CA ALA A 221 -55.54 -55.98 -17.99
C ALA A 221 -56.65 -56.30 -19.01
N THR A 222 -57.02 -57.57 -19.06
CA THR A 222 -58.20 -58.09 -19.74
C THR A 222 -59.19 -58.62 -18.70
N LEU A 223 -60.38 -59.05 -19.12
CA LEU A 223 -61.39 -59.64 -18.22
C LEU A 223 -60.88 -60.82 -17.38
N PHE A 224 -59.81 -61.51 -17.80
CA PHE A 224 -59.35 -62.76 -17.17
C PHE A 224 -57.84 -62.81 -16.86
N ASN A 225 -57.06 -61.77 -17.22
CA ASN A 225 -55.61 -61.77 -17.01
C ASN A 225 -55.04 -60.34 -16.87
N THR A 226 -54.04 -60.19 -16.02
CA THR A 226 -53.25 -58.96 -15.83
C THR A 226 -51.81 -59.19 -16.25
N ASN A 227 -51.29 -58.34 -17.14
CA ASN A 227 -49.91 -58.42 -17.63
C ASN A 227 -49.12 -57.22 -17.13
N ALA A 228 -48.66 -57.26 -15.88
CA ALA A 228 -47.84 -56.21 -15.30
C ALA A 228 -46.36 -56.28 -15.77
N PRO A 229 -45.65 -55.14 -15.94
CA PRO A 229 -44.23 -55.14 -16.25
C PRO A 229 -43.38 -55.69 -15.12
N THR A 230 -42.27 -56.35 -15.46
CA THR A 230 -41.34 -56.94 -14.49
C THR A 230 -40.56 -55.87 -13.72
N THR A 231 -40.10 -56.20 -12.51
CA THR A 231 -39.24 -55.32 -11.70
C THR A 231 -37.96 -54.92 -12.43
N ALA A 232 -37.34 -55.84 -13.18
CA ALA A 232 -36.15 -55.55 -13.97
C ALA A 232 -36.43 -54.51 -15.07
N ALA A 233 -37.52 -54.66 -15.82
CA ALA A 233 -37.91 -53.70 -16.85
C ALA A 233 -38.23 -52.32 -16.26
N ASN A 234 -38.88 -52.28 -15.09
CA ASN A 234 -39.16 -51.05 -14.37
C ASN A 234 -37.87 -50.36 -13.88
N ASN A 235 -36.89 -51.10 -13.37
CA ASN A 235 -35.62 -50.54 -12.90
C ASN A 235 -34.78 -49.99 -14.07
N THR A 236 -34.71 -50.71 -15.20
CA THR A 236 -34.03 -50.21 -16.40
C THR A 236 -34.65 -48.89 -16.87
N LEU A 237 -35.98 -48.79 -16.86
CA LEU A 237 -36.66 -47.57 -17.28
C LEU A 237 -36.47 -46.41 -16.28
N LYS A 238 -36.43 -46.69 -14.97
CA LYS A 238 -36.11 -45.68 -13.95
C LYS A 238 -34.72 -45.08 -14.19
N VAL A 239 -33.71 -45.92 -14.45
CA VAL A 239 -32.36 -45.46 -14.77
C VAL A 239 -32.35 -44.64 -16.06
N ALA A 240 -33.04 -45.07 -17.12
CA ALA A 240 -33.13 -44.31 -18.35
C ALA A 240 -33.78 -42.94 -18.16
N ASN A 241 -34.88 -42.86 -17.40
CA ASN A 241 -35.54 -41.59 -17.08
C ASN A 241 -34.70 -40.68 -16.18
N ASN A 242 -33.95 -41.23 -15.22
CA ASN A 242 -32.98 -40.46 -14.42
C ASN A 242 -31.85 -39.92 -15.31
N ASN A 243 -31.28 -40.72 -16.20
CA ASN A 243 -30.24 -40.26 -17.14
C ASN A 243 -30.73 -39.12 -18.04
N ILE A 244 -32.01 -39.14 -18.44
CA ILE A 244 -32.63 -38.03 -19.20
C ILE A 244 -32.71 -36.76 -18.35
N ALA A 245 -33.10 -36.88 -17.08
CA ALA A 245 -33.18 -35.74 -16.16
C ALA A 245 -31.80 -35.19 -15.80
N ASP A 246 -30.79 -36.05 -15.73
CA ASP A 246 -29.40 -35.75 -15.37
C ASP A 246 -28.55 -35.30 -16.57
N ALA A 247 -29.00 -35.52 -17.81
CA ALA A 247 -28.35 -34.97 -19.00
C ALA A 247 -28.44 -33.43 -19.06
N ALA A 248 -29.29 -32.83 -18.22
CA ALA A 248 -29.40 -31.38 -18.08
C ALA A 248 -28.25 -30.85 -17.22
N ASN A 249 -27.11 -30.56 -17.85
CA ASN A 249 -26.04 -29.73 -17.26
C ASN A 249 -26.56 -28.29 -17.08
N GLY A 250 -27.39 -28.10 -16.06
CA GLY A 250 -28.35 -27.00 -15.97
C GLY A 250 -28.14 -26.10 -14.76
N TYR A 251 -27.00 -26.17 -14.07
CA TYR A 251 -26.76 -25.35 -12.88
C TYR A 251 -26.95 -23.84 -13.13
N ASP A 252 -26.63 -23.35 -14.32
CA ASP A 252 -26.79 -21.93 -14.69
C ASP A 252 -28.12 -21.61 -15.36
N ALA A 253 -28.96 -22.62 -15.60
CA ALA A 253 -30.15 -22.46 -16.42
C ALA A 253 -31.22 -21.53 -15.79
N ASN A 254 -31.09 -21.25 -14.48
CA ASN A 254 -31.92 -20.32 -13.71
C ASN A 254 -31.17 -19.08 -13.19
N ALA A 255 -29.94 -18.84 -13.65
CA ALA A 255 -29.09 -17.72 -13.21
C ALA A 255 -29.51 -16.32 -13.73
N GLY A 256 -30.76 -16.14 -14.15
CA GLY A 256 -31.26 -14.88 -14.72
C GLY A 256 -30.45 -14.41 -15.94
N ASN A 257 -30.01 -13.15 -15.93
CA ASN A 257 -29.25 -12.53 -17.04
C ASN A 257 -27.88 -13.17 -17.30
N VAL A 258 -27.35 -13.98 -16.38
CA VAL A 258 -26.02 -14.62 -16.53
C VAL A 258 -26.09 -16.08 -17.01
N SER A 259 -27.29 -16.61 -17.24
CA SER A 259 -27.53 -17.95 -17.82
C SER A 259 -26.94 -18.18 -19.23
N SER A 260 -26.23 -17.19 -19.78
CA SER A 260 -25.59 -17.23 -21.10
C SER A 260 -24.10 -16.83 -21.08
N TYR A 261 -23.53 -16.49 -19.92
CA TYR A 261 -22.19 -15.93 -19.81
C TYR A 261 -21.40 -16.49 -18.62
N PRO A 262 -20.06 -16.60 -18.73
CA PRO A 262 -19.19 -16.80 -17.58
C PRO A 262 -19.48 -15.80 -16.47
N HIS A 263 -19.41 -16.23 -15.21
CA HIS A 263 -19.87 -15.45 -14.09
C HIS A 263 -19.12 -15.79 -12.79
N ILE A 264 -19.32 -14.94 -11.79
CA ILE A 264 -18.83 -15.13 -10.43
C ILE A 264 -20.06 -15.13 -9.54
N ALA A 265 -20.19 -16.14 -8.68
CA ALA A 265 -21.33 -16.27 -7.79
C ALA A 265 -20.93 -16.98 -6.50
N SER A 266 -21.80 -16.93 -5.49
CA SER A 266 -21.54 -17.55 -4.21
C SER A 266 -22.80 -18.14 -3.60
N ASN A 267 -22.64 -19.14 -2.74
CA ASN A 267 -23.68 -19.70 -1.86
C ASN A 267 -23.04 -20.69 -0.87
N TYR A 268 -23.86 -21.45 -0.14
CA TYR A 268 -23.48 -22.53 0.78
C TYR A 268 -23.68 -23.92 0.14
N PRO A 269 -22.64 -24.55 -0.42
CA PRO A 269 -22.77 -25.82 -1.15
C PRO A 269 -23.51 -26.94 -0.40
N GLY A 270 -23.31 -27.05 0.91
CA GLY A 270 -23.94 -28.07 1.75
C GLY A 270 -25.40 -27.80 2.14
N GLU A 271 -26.00 -26.67 1.73
CA GLU A 271 -27.37 -26.32 2.08
C GLU A 271 -28.36 -26.76 0.99
N PRO A 272 -29.44 -27.50 1.32
CA PRO A 272 -30.44 -27.92 0.33
C PRO A 272 -31.07 -26.75 -0.43
N SER A 273 -31.22 -25.59 0.20
CA SER A 273 -31.79 -24.39 -0.43
C SER A 273 -30.95 -23.82 -1.57
N THR A 274 -29.68 -24.21 -1.68
CA THR A 274 -28.79 -23.80 -2.77
C THR A 274 -29.16 -24.45 -4.10
N TYR A 275 -29.93 -25.53 -4.09
CA TYR A 275 -30.35 -26.23 -5.30
C TYR A 275 -31.84 -26.02 -5.53
N THR A 276 -32.28 -25.86 -6.77
CA THR A 276 -33.70 -25.85 -7.15
C THR A 276 -33.99 -27.05 -8.03
N LEU A 277 -35.06 -27.78 -7.73
CA LEU A 277 -35.53 -28.90 -8.53
C LEU A 277 -36.67 -28.47 -9.45
N ASN A 278 -36.49 -28.75 -10.73
CA ASN A 278 -37.45 -28.45 -11.78
C ASN A 278 -38.06 -29.76 -12.27
N SER A 279 -39.39 -29.85 -12.24
CA SER A 279 -40.09 -31.06 -12.69
C SER A 279 -39.96 -31.22 -14.21
N LEU A 280 -39.38 -32.34 -14.63
CA LEU A 280 -39.38 -32.78 -16.03
C LEU A 280 -40.74 -33.40 -16.39
N GLY A 281 -41.37 -34.08 -15.43
CA GLY A 281 -42.70 -34.65 -15.55
C GLY A 281 -42.90 -35.88 -14.69
N SER A 282 -44.14 -36.38 -14.66
CA SER A 282 -44.51 -37.58 -13.90
C SER A 282 -44.98 -38.70 -14.84
N VAL A 283 -44.51 -39.91 -14.58
CA VAL A 283 -44.91 -41.13 -15.30
C VAL A 283 -45.31 -42.22 -14.32
N TYR A 284 -46.20 -43.11 -14.73
CA TYR A 284 -46.56 -44.30 -13.96
C TYR A 284 -45.69 -45.48 -14.40
N ILE A 285 -45.11 -46.19 -13.43
CA ILE A 285 -44.27 -47.38 -13.64
C ILE A 285 -44.80 -48.54 -12.81
N GLY A 286 -44.84 -49.73 -13.40
CA GLY A 286 -45.38 -50.96 -12.81
C GLY A 286 -46.90 -51.08 -12.98
N GLY A 287 -47.48 -52.11 -12.35
CA GLY A 287 -48.91 -52.38 -12.35
C GLY A 287 -49.53 -52.53 -13.74
N TYR A 288 -50.82 -52.24 -13.87
CA TYR A 288 -51.57 -52.38 -15.12
C TYR A 288 -52.72 -51.36 -15.24
N LYS A 289 -53.22 -51.11 -16.45
CA LYS A 289 -54.45 -50.35 -16.68
C LYS A 289 -55.67 -51.25 -16.51
N ALA A 290 -56.58 -50.89 -15.60
CA ALA A 290 -57.80 -51.66 -15.38
C ALA A 290 -58.68 -51.70 -16.64
N PHE A 291 -59.22 -52.89 -16.96
CA PHE A 291 -59.92 -53.15 -18.22
C PHE A 291 -61.14 -52.23 -18.46
N LEU A 292 -61.92 -51.92 -17.42
CA LEU A 292 -63.17 -51.15 -17.54
C LEU A 292 -62.98 -49.64 -17.41
N SER A 293 -62.06 -49.18 -16.56
CA SER A 293 -61.87 -47.76 -16.25
C SER A 293 -60.67 -47.13 -16.96
N GLY A 294 -59.75 -47.92 -17.49
CA GLY A 294 -58.47 -47.45 -18.04
C GLY A 294 -57.52 -46.85 -16.99
N THR A 295 -57.90 -46.86 -15.71
CA THR A 295 -57.13 -46.24 -14.62
C THR A 295 -55.91 -47.11 -14.27
N PRO A 296 -54.72 -46.50 -14.11
CA PRO A 296 -53.56 -47.19 -13.54
C PRO A 296 -53.90 -47.79 -12.18
N THR A 297 -53.60 -49.08 -11.99
CA THR A 297 -53.81 -49.85 -10.75
C THR A 297 -52.50 -50.54 -10.37
N ASP A 298 -52.17 -50.59 -9.08
CA ASP A 298 -50.90 -51.12 -8.54
C ASP A 298 -49.64 -50.49 -9.17
N THR A 299 -49.78 -49.26 -9.67
CA THR A 299 -48.69 -48.49 -10.29
C THR A 299 -48.06 -47.54 -9.30
N GLN A 300 -46.77 -47.27 -9.46
CA GLN A 300 -46.09 -46.16 -8.77
C GLN A 300 -46.02 -44.95 -9.70
N GLN A 301 -46.52 -43.79 -9.25
CA GLN A 301 -46.31 -42.53 -9.95
C GLN A 301 -44.95 -41.95 -9.53
N LEU A 302 -44.06 -41.73 -10.49
CA LEU A 302 -42.73 -41.21 -10.25
C LEU A 302 -42.55 -39.90 -11.00
N THR A 303 -42.06 -38.89 -10.30
CA THR A 303 -41.70 -37.60 -10.85
C THR A 303 -40.20 -37.53 -11.02
N TYR A 304 -39.77 -37.17 -12.22
CA TYR A 304 -38.36 -36.97 -12.54
C TYR A 304 -38.07 -35.47 -12.54
N ASN A 305 -37.00 -35.07 -11.87
CA ASN A 305 -36.61 -33.68 -11.72
C ASN A 305 -35.18 -33.48 -12.21
N TRP A 306 -34.89 -32.32 -12.77
CA TRP A 306 -33.54 -31.84 -13.06
C TRP A 306 -33.20 -30.67 -12.13
N ALA A 307 -31.91 -30.42 -11.91
CA ALA A 307 -31.45 -29.46 -10.90
C ALA A 307 -30.84 -28.20 -11.52
N THR A 308 -31.04 -27.07 -10.84
CA THR A 308 -30.37 -25.78 -11.11
C THR A 308 -29.73 -25.27 -9.82
N LEU A 309 -28.67 -24.47 -9.92
CA LEU A 309 -28.04 -23.84 -8.77
C LEU A 309 -28.66 -22.46 -8.53
N ASN A 310 -28.87 -22.11 -7.26
CA ASN A 310 -29.33 -20.79 -6.84
C ASN A 310 -28.10 -19.92 -6.56
N HIS A 311 -27.69 -19.16 -7.58
CA HIS A 311 -26.55 -18.26 -7.50
C HIS A 311 -26.88 -16.99 -6.70
N GLU A 312 -26.07 -16.67 -5.69
CA GLU A 312 -26.18 -15.42 -4.92
C GLU A 312 -24.96 -14.53 -5.11
N GLY A 313 -25.16 -13.22 -5.04
CA GLY A 313 -24.09 -12.25 -5.21
C GLY A 313 -23.47 -12.24 -6.62
N VAL A 314 -24.26 -12.54 -7.65
CA VAL A 314 -23.75 -12.71 -9.01
C VAL A 314 -23.06 -11.45 -9.57
N LEU A 315 -21.83 -11.62 -10.03
CA LEU A 315 -21.10 -10.66 -10.88
C LEU A 315 -20.91 -11.25 -12.28
N SER A 316 -21.15 -10.45 -13.31
CA SER A 316 -20.85 -10.83 -14.71
C SER A 316 -20.55 -9.61 -15.55
N TYR A 317 -19.87 -9.83 -16.67
CA TYR A 317 -19.65 -8.79 -17.66
C TYR A 317 -20.87 -8.68 -18.60
N PRO A 318 -21.50 -7.51 -18.68
CA PRO A 318 -22.57 -7.28 -19.66
C PRO A 318 -22.02 -7.44 -21.09
N ASN A 319 -22.73 -8.19 -21.94
CA ASN A 319 -22.59 -8.14 -23.41
C ASN A 319 -21.24 -8.57 -24.04
N THR A 320 -20.43 -9.43 -23.41
CA THR A 320 -19.16 -9.92 -24.01
C THR A 320 -19.27 -11.23 -24.81
N GLY A 321 -20.45 -11.52 -25.39
CA GLY A 321 -20.67 -12.76 -26.17
C GLY A 321 -20.43 -14.04 -25.36
N ARG A 322 -20.60 -15.22 -25.97
CA ARG A 322 -20.17 -16.47 -25.34
C ARG A 322 -18.64 -16.47 -25.26
N GLY A 323 -18.10 -16.32 -24.06
CA GLY A 323 -16.66 -16.48 -23.78
C GLY A 323 -16.09 -15.66 -22.63
N GLY A 324 -16.80 -14.61 -22.20
CA GLY A 324 -16.49 -13.83 -20.99
C GLY A 324 -15.11 -13.15 -20.98
N LYS A 325 -14.90 -12.23 -20.03
CA LYS A 325 -13.57 -11.66 -19.78
C LYS A 325 -12.72 -12.53 -18.83
N LEU A 326 -13.25 -13.60 -18.23
CA LEU A 326 -12.50 -14.43 -17.25
C LEU A 326 -11.32 -15.17 -17.91
N SER A 327 -11.56 -15.93 -18.99
CA SER A 327 -10.53 -16.73 -19.69
C SER A 327 -9.95 -15.98 -20.91
N ASN A 328 -9.33 -14.82 -20.67
CA ASN A 328 -8.84 -13.91 -21.71
C ASN A 328 -7.30 -13.91 -21.88
N GLY A 329 -6.59 -14.79 -21.17
CA GLY A 329 -5.14 -14.87 -21.15
C GLY A 329 -4.44 -13.79 -20.31
N LYS A 330 -5.15 -13.16 -19.38
CA LYS A 330 -4.63 -12.13 -18.47
C LYS A 330 -4.93 -12.48 -17.01
N TRP A 331 -4.16 -11.86 -16.13
CA TRP A 331 -4.41 -11.89 -14.70
C TRP A 331 -5.49 -10.88 -14.30
N HIS A 332 -6.33 -11.30 -13.37
CA HIS A 332 -7.44 -10.55 -12.82
C HIS A 332 -7.26 -10.41 -11.31
N HIS A 333 -7.59 -9.26 -10.73
CA HIS A 333 -7.44 -9.06 -9.29
C HIS A 333 -8.71 -9.44 -8.53
N LEU A 334 -8.55 -10.05 -7.36
CA LEU A 334 -9.60 -10.25 -6.37
C LEU A 334 -9.16 -9.70 -5.01
N SER A 335 -9.91 -8.71 -4.52
CA SER A 335 -9.87 -8.25 -3.13
C SER A 335 -11.00 -8.90 -2.33
N ILE A 336 -10.66 -9.47 -1.18
CA ILE A 336 -11.60 -9.94 -0.15
C ILE A 336 -11.41 -9.10 1.10
N ASP A 337 -12.50 -8.48 1.57
CA ASP A 337 -12.58 -7.81 2.86
C ASP A 337 -13.72 -8.42 3.67
N TYR A 338 -13.36 -9.13 4.74
CA TYR A 338 -14.29 -9.80 5.62
C TYR A 338 -14.40 -9.06 6.94
N LYS A 339 -15.61 -8.59 7.23
CA LYS A 339 -15.98 -8.08 8.54
C LYS A 339 -16.41 -9.24 9.45
N ALA A 340 -15.79 -9.34 10.61
CA ALA A 340 -16.01 -10.42 11.58
C ALA A 340 -17.50 -10.61 11.95
N ALA A 341 -17.89 -11.86 12.12
CA ALA A 341 -19.12 -12.21 12.83
C ALA A 341 -19.01 -11.84 14.32
N THR A 342 -20.17 -11.74 14.98
CA THR A 342 -20.27 -11.62 16.44
C THR A 342 -21.18 -12.72 16.97
N SER A 343 -21.33 -12.84 18.30
CA SER A 343 -22.31 -13.73 18.93
C SER A 343 -23.75 -13.53 18.42
N THR A 344 -24.07 -12.35 17.86
CA THR A 344 -25.44 -11.95 17.48
C THR A 344 -25.61 -11.57 16.02
N SER A 345 -24.54 -11.57 15.22
CA SER A 345 -24.60 -11.16 13.81
C SER A 345 -23.66 -12.01 12.95
N ASP A 346 -24.11 -12.30 11.74
CA ASP A 346 -23.26 -12.90 10.70
C ASP A 346 -22.08 -11.97 10.36
N GLY A 347 -21.01 -12.58 9.84
CA GLY A 347 -19.94 -11.82 9.23
C GLY A 347 -20.34 -11.37 7.82
N VAL A 348 -19.66 -10.37 7.29
CA VAL A 348 -19.94 -9.85 5.95
C VAL A 348 -18.70 -10.02 5.09
N MET A 349 -18.81 -10.85 4.06
CA MET A 349 -17.80 -11.02 3.02
C MET A 349 -18.04 -9.99 1.92
N THR A 350 -17.11 -9.06 1.72
CA THR A 350 -17.09 -8.20 0.55
C THR A 350 -16.01 -8.72 -0.40
N TYR A 351 -16.37 -9.00 -1.64
CA TYR A 351 -15.41 -9.34 -2.68
C TYR A 351 -15.51 -8.35 -3.83
N THR A 352 -14.35 -7.95 -4.34
CA THR A 352 -14.22 -7.00 -5.43
C THR A 352 -13.29 -7.60 -6.48
N TYR A 353 -13.77 -7.70 -7.71
CA TYR A 353 -13.08 -8.28 -8.85
C TYR A 353 -12.63 -7.18 -9.82
N ASP A 354 -11.46 -7.37 -10.43
CA ASP A 354 -10.82 -6.44 -11.37
C ASP A 354 -10.63 -5.01 -10.80
N ASP A 355 -10.33 -4.91 -9.50
CA ASP A 355 -10.08 -3.63 -8.83
C ASP A 355 -8.62 -3.16 -8.91
N LYS A 356 -7.73 -3.93 -9.55
CA LYS A 356 -6.36 -3.53 -9.85
C LYS A 356 -5.94 -3.91 -11.27
N ASP A 357 -5.11 -3.06 -11.85
CA ASP A 357 -4.45 -3.32 -13.12
C ASP A 357 -3.27 -4.32 -12.93
N PRO A 358 -3.20 -5.43 -13.68
CA PRO A 358 -2.20 -6.47 -13.46
C PRO A 358 -0.76 -6.07 -13.83
N ASP A 359 -0.58 -5.08 -14.70
CA ASP A 359 0.75 -4.64 -15.14
C ASP A 359 1.34 -3.62 -14.17
N THR A 360 0.49 -2.74 -13.64
CA THR A 360 0.90 -1.58 -12.81
C THR A 360 0.59 -1.73 -11.32
N GLY A 361 -0.34 -2.61 -10.95
CA GLY A 361 -0.87 -2.73 -9.58
C GLY A 361 -1.74 -1.55 -9.13
N ALA A 362 -2.03 -0.62 -10.04
CA ALA A 362 -2.82 0.58 -9.76
C ALA A 362 -4.27 0.21 -9.51
N LYS A 363 -4.90 0.84 -8.50
CA LYS A 363 -6.34 0.66 -8.26
C LYS A 363 -7.14 1.17 -9.45
N GLN A 364 -8.14 0.39 -9.86
CA GLN A 364 -9.10 0.79 -10.87
C GLN A 364 -10.33 1.41 -10.18
N THR A 365 -10.59 2.69 -10.47
CA THR A 365 -11.59 3.51 -9.76
C THR A 365 -12.95 3.58 -10.47
N ASN A 366 -13.04 3.14 -11.73
CA ASN A 366 -14.30 3.07 -12.47
C ASN A 366 -14.94 1.68 -12.30
N GLY A 367 -16.14 1.65 -11.72
CA GLY A 367 -16.90 0.42 -11.45
C GLY A 367 -17.84 0.57 -10.27
N THR A 368 -19.09 0.95 -10.52
CA THR A 368 -20.19 0.80 -9.56
C THR A 368 -21.23 -0.11 -10.18
N ASP A 369 -21.30 -1.34 -9.66
CA ASP A 369 -22.36 -2.34 -9.83
C ASP A 369 -23.12 -2.45 -11.17
N HIS A 370 -23.06 -3.67 -11.71
CA HIS A 370 -23.98 -4.22 -12.71
C HIS A 370 -24.06 -3.46 -14.05
N GLY A 371 -23.12 -3.78 -14.95
CA GLY A 371 -23.54 -3.95 -16.34
C GLY A 371 -23.34 -2.78 -17.31
N ALA A 372 -22.50 -1.79 -17.03
CA ALA A 372 -22.07 -0.82 -18.04
C ALA A 372 -20.80 -1.28 -18.80
N LEU A 373 -20.79 -1.09 -20.13
CA LEU A 373 -19.80 -1.57 -21.09
C LEU A 373 -18.36 -1.04 -20.89
N GLU A 374 -18.18 -0.02 -20.04
CA GLU A 374 -16.95 0.78 -19.92
C GLU A 374 -16.24 0.63 -18.56
N GLU A 375 -16.74 -0.24 -17.68
CA GLU A 375 -16.28 -0.34 -16.28
C GLU A 375 -15.49 -1.63 -16.03
N ASN A 376 -14.40 -1.52 -15.26
CA ASN A 376 -13.51 -2.65 -14.99
C ASN A 376 -13.73 -3.28 -13.62
N LYS A 377 -14.16 -2.53 -12.59
CA LYS A 377 -14.32 -3.03 -11.22
C LYS A 377 -15.75 -3.51 -10.94
N MET A 378 -15.90 -4.69 -10.31
CA MET A 378 -17.19 -5.25 -9.86
C MET A 378 -17.12 -5.65 -8.39
N SER A 379 -18.17 -5.41 -7.58
CA SER A 379 -18.15 -5.72 -6.15
C SER A 379 -19.45 -6.31 -5.66
N GLN A 380 -19.40 -7.19 -4.66
CA GLN A 380 -20.62 -7.68 -4.03
C GLN A 380 -20.38 -8.07 -2.56
N GLN A 381 -21.47 -8.20 -1.81
CA GLN A 381 -21.47 -8.63 -0.43
C GLN A 381 -22.29 -9.90 -0.21
N PHE A 382 -21.84 -10.72 0.74
CA PHE A 382 -22.53 -11.93 1.18
C PHE A 382 -22.40 -12.13 2.68
N ASN A 383 -23.49 -12.51 3.35
CA ASN A 383 -23.48 -12.78 4.79
C ASN A 383 -22.95 -14.19 5.07
N ILE A 384 -21.86 -14.27 5.83
CA ILE A 384 -21.25 -15.52 6.27
C ILE A 384 -21.76 -15.87 7.66
N THR A 385 -22.65 -16.86 7.73
CA THR A 385 -23.23 -17.42 8.95
C THR A 385 -22.29 -18.51 9.52
N PRO A 386 -21.59 -18.29 10.66
CA PRO A 386 -20.59 -19.23 11.15
C PRO A 386 -21.14 -20.64 11.43
N SER A 387 -22.40 -20.75 11.87
CA SER A 387 -23.03 -22.05 12.18
C SER A 387 -23.21 -22.94 10.95
N LYS A 388 -23.41 -22.37 9.75
CA LYS A 388 -23.45 -23.11 8.48
C LYS A 388 -22.09 -23.69 8.12
N LEU A 389 -21.01 -23.07 8.57
CA LEU A 389 -19.64 -23.56 8.47
C LEU A 389 -19.23 -24.42 9.68
N GLY A 390 -20.16 -24.76 10.59
CA GLY A 390 -19.85 -25.49 11.82
C GLY A 390 -18.85 -24.78 12.74
N ALA A 391 -18.75 -23.47 12.67
CA ALA A 391 -17.89 -22.63 13.49
C ALA A 391 -18.69 -21.88 14.58
N SER A 392 -17.99 -21.46 15.63
CA SER A 392 -18.55 -20.68 16.75
C SER A 392 -17.45 -19.84 17.39
N GLU A 393 -17.76 -18.92 18.31
CA GLU A 393 -16.73 -18.14 19.01
C GLU A 393 -15.69 -19.02 19.72
N ALA A 394 -16.10 -20.17 20.25
CA ALA A 394 -15.20 -21.13 20.90
C ALA A 394 -14.32 -21.91 19.91
N ASN A 395 -14.80 -22.11 18.67
CA ASN A 395 -14.07 -22.78 17.58
C ASN A 395 -14.22 -21.94 16.31
N PRO A 396 -13.50 -20.79 16.22
CA PRO A 396 -13.85 -19.72 15.28
C PRO A 396 -13.21 -19.88 13.89
N THR A 397 -12.35 -20.88 13.72
CA THR A 397 -11.51 -21.03 12.54
C THR A 397 -12.03 -22.07 11.56
N VAL A 398 -11.94 -21.78 10.27
CA VAL A 398 -12.26 -22.68 9.16
C VAL A 398 -11.08 -22.78 8.19
N TRP A 399 -11.01 -23.87 7.44
CA TRP A 399 -10.04 -23.98 6.34
C TRP A 399 -10.49 -23.11 5.18
N TRP A 400 -9.53 -22.64 4.40
CA TRP A 400 -9.80 -21.99 3.13
C TRP A 400 -8.92 -22.58 2.05
N GLY A 401 -9.33 -22.46 0.80
CA GLY A 401 -8.60 -23.06 -0.32
C GLY A 401 -9.27 -22.82 -1.64
N PHE A 402 -8.79 -23.53 -2.65
CA PHE A 402 -9.40 -23.54 -3.97
C PHE A 402 -9.74 -24.94 -4.42
N THR A 403 -10.85 -25.05 -5.11
CA THR A 403 -11.21 -26.21 -5.92
C THR A 403 -11.31 -25.78 -7.37
N GLY A 404 -10.99 -26.67 -8.29
CA GLY A 404 -11.12 -26.42 -9.72
C GLY A 404 -11.35 -27.72 -10.47
N SER A 405 -11.83 -27.61 -11.69
CA SER A 405 -11.99 -28.76 -12.57
C SER A 405 -11.84 -28.42 -14.02
N THR A 406 -11.57 -29.46 -14.78
CA THR A 406 -11.56 -29.47 -16.24
C THR A 406 -12.29 -30.72 -16.74
N GLY A 407 -12.83 -30.62 -17.95
CA GLY A 407 -13.56 -31.68 -18.63
C GLY A 407 -13.18 -31.77 -20.10
N MET A 408 -14.19 -31.72 -20.99
CA MET A 408 -13.94 -31.53 -22.42
C MET A 408 -13.48 -30.09 -22.74
N ALA A 409 -13.94 -29.14 -21.93
CA ALA A 409 -13.35 -27.82 -21.81
C ALA A 409 -12.24 -27.86 -20.75
N SER A 410 -11.16 -27.14 -20.95
CA SER A 410 -10.00 -27.17 -20.05
C SER A 410 -9.27 -25.83 -20.08
N GLU A 411 -8.68 -25.45 -18.95
CA GLU A 411 -7.94 -24.20 -18.80
C GLU A 411 -6.86 -24.29 -17.71
N ASN A 412 -5.91 -23.37 -17.79
CA ASN A 412 -4.94 -23.13 -16.73
C ASN A 412 -5.58 -22.23 -15.66
N ASN A 413 -5.82 -22.78 -14.47
CA ASN A 413 -6.26 -22.00 -13.31
C ASN A 413 -5.08 -21.75 -12.38
N LEU A 414 -4.71 -20.48 -12.16
CA LEU A 414 -3.61 -20.09 -11.27
C LEU A 414 -4.04 -19.00 -10.29
N VAL A 415 -3.46 -19.03 -9.09
CA VAL A 415 -3.68 -18.03 -8.05
C VAL A 415 -2.34 -17.57 -7.46
N ALA A 416 -2.07 -16.26 -7.47
CA ALA A 416 -0.93 -15.64 -6.78
C ALA A 416 -1.45 -14.69 -5.69
N PHE A 417 -0.84 -14.68 -4.51
CA PHE A 417 -1.33 -13.88 -3.38
C PHE A 417 -0.51 -12.62 -3.17
N GLU A 418 -1.18 -11.53 -2.79
CA GLU A 418 -0.56 -10.34 -2.19
C GLU A 418 -0.81 -10.30 -0.69
N GLN A 419 -1.99 -10.72 -0.22
CA GLN A 419 -2.30 -10.88 1.20
C GLN A 419 -3.01 -12.21 1.43
N ILE A 420 -2.48 -12.99 2.37
CA ILE A 420 -3.02 -14.31 2.73
C ILE A 420 -3.92 -14.15 3.97
N PRO A 421 -5.13 -14.71 3.97
CA PRO A 421 -6.04 -14.60 5.11
C PRO A 421 -5.39 -15.00 6.43
N ASN A 422 -5.62 -14.19 7.46
CA ASN A 422 -5.19 -14.41 8.85
C ASN A 422 -3.67 -14.46 9.06
N VAL A 423 -2.84 -14.12 8.06
CA VAL A 423 -1.38 -14.05 8.20
C VAL A 423 -0.96 -12.64 8.66
N ALA A 424 -1.16 -11.63 7.80
CA ALA A 424 -0.95 -10.23 8.09
C ALA A 424 -1.96 -9.40 7.29
N ASN A 425 -3.00 -8.91 7.96
CA ASN A 425 -4.05 -8.10 7.36
C ASN A 425 -3.59 -6.64 7.36
N ILE A 426 -3.21 -6.15 6.19
CA ILE A 426 -2.63 -4.82 6.02
C ILE A 426 -3.62 -3.89 5.33
N ASN A 427 -3.78 -2.69 5.91
CA ASN A 427 -4.45 -1.56 5.29
C ASN A 427 -3.42 -0.61 4.68
N SER A 428 -3.81 0.04 3.59
CA SER A 428 -2.98 1.08 2.96
C SER A 428 -3.84 2.19 2.37
N SER A 429 -3.33 3.41 2.43
CA SER A 429 -3.97 4.56 1.79
C SER A 429 -2.93 5.58 1.32
N GLY A 430 -3.23 6.24 0.20
CA GLY A 430 -2.53 7.43 -0.27
C GLY A 430 -3.50 8.60 -0.21
N THR A 431 -3.08 9.72 0.35
CA THR A 431 -3.86 10.96 0.35
C THR A 431 -2.99 12.15 -0.03
N MET A 432 -3.61 13.15 -0.64
CA MET A 432 -2.98 14.42 -0.93
C MET A 432 -3.93 15.54 -0.49
N THR A 433 -3.41 16.53 0.20
CA THR A 433 -4.15 17.70 0.67
C THR A 433 -3.45 18.94 0.17
N ASP A 434 -4.20 19.85 -0.45
CA ASP A 434 -3.80 21.23 -0.65
C ASP A 434 -3.91 21.95 0.70
N THR A 435 -2.76 22.22 1.30
CA THR A 435 -2.65 22.88 2.60
C THR A 435 -2.78 24.40 2.51
N THR A 436 -2.71 24.99 1.31
CA THR A 436 -3.08 26.40 1.11
C THR A 436 -4.56 26.59 1.37
N THR A 437 -5.40 25.73 0.78
CA THR A 437 -6.86 25.85 0.90
C THR A 437 -7.49 24.91 1.94
N ASN A 438 -6.69 24.02 2.54
CA ASN A 438 -7.10 22.94 3.45
C ASN A 438 -8.15 22.02 2.84
N LYS A 439 -7.91 21.57 1.61
CA LYS A 439 -8.81 20.68 0.86
C LYS A 439 -8.09 19.43 0.39
N ASP A 440 -8.79 18.30 0.43
CA ASP A 440 -8.28 17.06 -0.15
C ASP A 440 -8.25 17.16 -1.68
N VAL A 441 -7.17 16.67 -2.27
CA VAL A 441 -6.97 16.57 -3.71
C VAL A 441 -7.50 15.21 -4.15
N THR A 442 -8.78 15.18 -4.51
CA THR A 442 -9.46 13.98 -5.03
C THR A 442 -9.24 13.84 -6.54
N ASP A 443 -9.74 12.76 -7.14
CA ASP A 443 -9.62 12.54 -8.58
C ASP A 443 -10.16 13.72 -9.40
N ASN A 444 -9.35 14.14 -10.38
CA ASN A 444 -9.58 15.30 -11.25
C ASN A 444 -9.73 16.66 -10.55
N ALA A 445 -9.42 16.76 -9.26
CA ALA A 445 -9.39 18.03 -8.54
C ALA A 445 -8.38 19.00 -9.18
N THR A 446 -8.62 20.30 -9.03
CA THR A 446 -7.70 21.35 -9.52
C THR A 446 -7.14 22.12 -8.34
N ILE A 447 -5.81 22.19 -8.27
CA ILE A 447 -5.06 23.09 -7.40
C ILE A 447 -4.40 24.18 -8.25
N GLN A 448 -3.93 25.25 -7.62
CA GLN A 448 -3.23 26.33 -8.30
C GLN A 448 -1.71 26.13 -8.24
N GLY A 449 -1.01 26.73 -9.20
CA GLY A 449 0.43 26.87 -9.15
C GLY A 449 0.87 27.63 -7.89
N ASN A 450 1.99 27.23 -7.30
CA ASN A 450 2.49 27.71 -6.01
C ASN A 450 1.67 27.29 -4.78
N ASP A 451 0.60 26.50 -4.91
CA ASP A 451 -0.08 25.97 -3.72
C ASP A 451 0.81 24.99 -2.94
N HIS A 452 0.70 25.04 -1.62
CA HIS A 452 1.42 24.16 -0.72
C HIS A 452 0.63 22.87 -0.56
N VAL A 453 1.31 21.73 -0.67
CA VAL A 453 0.68 20.41 -0.65
C VAL A 453 1.34 19.50 0.37
N LYS A 454 0.53 18.62 0.94
CA LYS A 454 0.95 17.49 1.76
C LYS A 454 0.51 16.20 1.10
N VAL A 455 1.44 15.29 0.84
CA VAL A 455 1.16 13.93 0.35
C VAL A 455 1.45 12.96 1.50
N ASN A 456 0.54 12.03 1.78
CA ASN A 456 0.70 11.02 2.81
C ASN A 456 0.49 9.62 2.22
N TYR A 457 1.43 8.72 2.49
CA TYR A 457 1.30 7.30 2.20
C TYR A 457 1.30 6.54 3.53
N ASN A 458 0.16 5.94 3.87
CA ASN A 458 -0.05 5.22 5.11
C ASN A 458 -0.11 3.72 4.84
N VAL A 459 0.54 2.95 5.71
CA VAL A 459 0.29 1.53 5.90
C VAL A 459 0.01 1.23 7.36
N SER A 460 -0.91 0.31 7.63
CA SER A 460 -1.24 -0.13 8.99
C SER A 460 -1.53 -1.63 9.06
N TYR A 461 -1.11 -2.23 10.16
CA TYR A 461 -1.35 -3.62 10.52
C TYR A 461 -2.62 -3.68 11.38
N ASP A 462 -3.67 -4.30 10.85
CA ASP A 462 -4.93 -4.47 11.58
C ASP A 462 -4.86 -5.70 12.50
N SER A 463 -4.56 -6.85 11.92
CA SER A 463 -4.61 -8.14 12.60
C SER A 463 -3.82 -9.21 11.85
N GLY A 464 -3.55 -10.34 12.50
CA GLY A 464 -2.89 -11.49 11.87
C GLY A 464 -2.27 -12.43 12.89
N THR A 465 -1.56 -13.44 12.39
CA THR A 465 -0.85 -14.45 13.19
C THR A 465 0.67 -14.30 13.07
N SER A 466 1.15 -13.36 12.27
CA SER A 466 2.58 -13.07 12.09
C SER A 466 2.79 -11.58 11.90
N ALA A 467 3.90 -11.07 12.43
CA ALA A 467 4.34 -9.71 12.14
C ALA A 467 4.57 -9.54 10.62
N TRP A 468 4.42 -8.32 10.12
CA TRP A 468 4.76 -7.97 8.75
C TRP A 468 6.17 -7.43 8.71
N GLU A 469 7.07 -8.22 8.14
CA GLU A 469 8.51 -8.02 8.27
C GLU A 469 9.18 -7.61 6.95
N ASN A 470 10.35 -6.97 7.05
CA ASN A 470 11.19 -6.59 5.92
C ASN A 470 10.45 -5.71 4.89
N ILE A 471 9.67 -4.74 5.38
CA ILE A 471 8.78 -3.93 4.55
C ILE A 471 9.60 -2.95 3.70
N LYS A 472 9.53 -3.09 2.38
CA LYS A 472 10.13 -2.19 1.40
C LYS A 472 9.06 -1.40 0.69
N SER A 473 9.23 -0.09 0.65
CA SER A 473 8.41 0.83 -0.12
C SER A 473 9.04 1.09 -1.49
N LYS A 474 8.24 1.08 -2.55
CA LYS A 474 8.59 1.56 -3.88
C LYS A 474 7.43 2.38 -4.41
N ILE A 475 7.52 3.71 -4.27
CA ILE A 475 6.37 4.62 -4.44
C ILE A 475 6.69 5.70 -5.46
N ALA A 476 5.92 5.77 -6.54
CA ALA A 476 5.95 6.92 -7.42
C ALA A 476 5.26 8.12 -6.74
N VAL A 477 5.91 9.28 -6.80
CA VAL A 477 5.38 10.53 -6.22
C VAL A 477 4.79 11.44 -7.31
N PRO A 478 3.74 12.22 -7.00
CA PRO A 478 3.17 13.19 -7.92
C PRO A 478 4.22 14.11 -8.57
N GLN A 479 4.16 14.22 -9.90
CA GLN A 479 5.05 15.09 -10.65
C GLN A 479 4.60 16.55 -10.56
N ASN A 480 5.49 17.47 -10.95
CA ASN A 480 5.29 18.93 -10.88
C ASN A 480 5.07 19.51 -9.47
N ILE A 481 5.54 18.80 -8.44
CA ILE A 481 5.69 19.33 -7.08
C ILE A 481 7.19 19.53 -6.81
N THR A 482 7.53 20.63 -6.13
CA THR A 482 8.86 20.83 -5.55
C THR A 482 8.79 20.41 -4.09
N TYR A 483 9.22 19.19 -3.79
CA TYR A 483 9.21 18.65 -2.42
C TYR A 483 10.26 19.36 -1.56
N LYS A 484 9.89 19.65 -0.30
CA LYS A 484 10.69 20.40 0.67
C LYS A 484 11.10 19.53 1.84
N THR A 485 10.19 18.71 2.35
CA THR A 485 10.46 17.79 3.46
C THR A 485 9.86 16.42 3.19
N ALA A 486 10.51 15.40 3.72
CA ALA A 486 9.98 14.05 3.81
C ALA A 486 10.24 13.51 5.21
N LYS A 487 9.27 12.78 5.75
CA LYS A 487 9.40 12.12 7.06
C LYS A 487 8.61 10.83 7.10
N ILE A 488 9.06 9.90 7.92
CA ILE A 488 8.32 8.69 8.29
C ILE A 488 7.90 8.83 9.75
N THR A 489 6.62 8.64 10.04
CA THR A 489 6.09 8.57 11.41
C THR A 489 5.60 7.16 11.68
N TYR A 490 6.21 6.48 12.64
CA TYR A 490 5.75 5.19 13.12
C TYR A 490 4.86 5.37 14.35
N THR A 491 3.74 4.65 14.41
CA THR A 491 2.81 4.69 15.55
C THR A 491 2.76 3.34 16.22
N LYS A 492 2.96 3.32 17.54
CA LYS A 492 2.79 2.13 18.36
C LYS A 492 1.33 1.90 18.72
N LYS A 493 0.96 0.66 19.06
CA LYS A 493 -0.39 0.32 19.52
C LYS A 493 -0.85 1.16 20.72
N SER A 494 0.07 1.50 21.63
CA SER A 494 -0.16 2.44 22.75
C SER A 494 -0.52 3.87 22.34
N GLY A 495 -0.33 4.23 21.07
CA GLY A 495 -0.48 5.59 20.53
C GLY A 495 0.79 6.43 20.58
N ALA A 496 1.89 5.93 21.14
CA ALA A 496 3.18 6.61 21.10
C ALA A 496 3.75 6.66 19.67
N THR A 497 4.34 7.80 19.29
CA THR A 497 4.87 8.00 17.94
C THR A 497 6.39 8.22 17.94
N GLU A 498 7.02 7.82 16.84
CA GLU A 498 8.42 8.05 16.53
C GLU A 498 8.49 8.65 15.13
N THR A 499 9.27 9.71 14.93
CA THR A 499 9.38 10.39 13.63
C THR A 499 10.83 10.46 13.19
N VAL A 500 11.09 10.00 11.97
CA VAL A 500 12.39 10.09 11.30
C VAL A 500 12.25 11.04 10.12
N THR A 501 13.10 12.06 10.08
CA THR A 501 13.22 12.94 8.90
C THR A 501 14.07 12.25 7.85
N LEU A 502 13.56 12.20 6.62
CA LEU A 502 14.28 11.66 5.47
C LEU A 502 15.06 12.79 4.78
N ASP A 503 16.16 12.45 4.11
CA ASP A 503 16.84 13.44 3.28
C ASP A 503 15.96 13.72 2.06
N SER A 504 15.86 14.99 1.67
CA SER A 504 15.20 15.38 0.42
C SER A 504 15.80 14.69 -0.81
N SER A 505 17.08 14.27 -0.75
CA SER A 505 17.70 13.45 -1.81
C SER A 505 17.12 12.04 -1.93
N ASP A 506 16.51 11.52 -0.86
CA ASP A 506 15.85 10.20 -0.85
C ASP A 506 14.55 10.23 -1.68
N ILE A 507 14.03 11.43 -1.96
CA ILE A 507 12.95 11.67 -2.93
C ILE A 507 13.60 11.83 -4.31
N SER A 508 13.95 10.70 -4.93
CA SER A 508 14.51 10.74 -6.29
C SER A 508 13.45 11.17 -7.32
N GLN A 509 13.86 11.54 -8.54
CA GLN A 509 12.91 11.70 -9.67
C GLN A 509 12.10 10.42 -9.93
N ASN A 510 12.61 9.26 -9.50
CA ASN A 510 11.98 7.96 -9.65
C ASN A 510 11.03 7.63 -8.48
N GLY A 511 10.86 8.52 -7.50
CA GLY A 511 10.04 8.31 -6.31
C GLY A 511 10.83 7.87 -5.08
N ILE A 512 10.12 7.23 -4.15
CA ILE A 512 10.63 6.72 -2.87
C ILE A 512 10.96 5.23 -3.03
N ASP A 513 12.17 4.83 -2.64
CA ASP A 513 12.60 3.43 -2.57
C ASP A 513 13.33 3.21 -1.24
N LEU A 514 12.59 2.78 -0.20
CA LEU A 514 13.07 2.74 1.18
C LEU A 514 12.68 1.43 1.87
N GLN A 515 13.61 0.92 2.70
CA GLN A 515 13.33 -0.10 3.70
C GLN A 515 12.79 0.58 4.96
N LEU A 516 11.64 0.15 5.48
CA LEU A 516 11.15 0.60 6.78
C LEU A 516 12.01 -0.02 7.89
N ASP A 517 12.24 0.76 8.94
CA ASP A 517 13.10 0.41 10.08
C ASP A 517 12.42 -0.55 11.08
N HIS A 518 11.09 -0.65 11.01
CA HIS A 518 10.27 -1.42 11.93
C HIS A 518 9.33 -2.35 11.20
N ASP A 519 9.24 -3.58 11.71
CA ASP A 519 8.17 -4.52 11.38
C ASP A 519 6.85 -4.01 11.99
N LEU A 520 5.72 -4.35 11.36
CA LEU A 520 4.40 -3.98 11.87
C LEU A 520 3.68 -5.18 12.48
N ASN A 521 3.10 -5.00 13.67
CA ASN A 521 2.38 -6.04 14.42
C ASN A 521 1.36 -5.41 15.38
N ASN A 522 0.48 -6.21 16.00
CA ASN A 522 -0.55 -5.73 16.93
C ASN A 522 -0.73 -6.65 18.16
N GLU A 523 0.32 -7.32 18.63
CA GLU A 523 0.23 -8.21 19.80
C GLU A 523 0.38 -7.42 21.11
N SER A 524 1.34 -6.50 21.19
CA SER A 524 1.69 -5.75 22.40
C SER A 524 1.54 -4.23 22.24
N ASP A 525 1.41 -3.50 23.35
CA ASP A 525 1.33 -2.03 23.35
C ASP A 525 2.60 -1.33 22.83
N SER A 526 3.73 -2.04 22.83
CA SER A 526 5.01 -1.57 22.28
C SER A 526 5.18 -1.81 20.79
N ASP A 527 4.33 -2.63 20.16
CA ASP A 527 4.43 -2.95 18.75
C ASP A 527 4.06 -1.74 17.88
N TYR A 528 4.78 -1.56 16.78
CA TYR A 528 4.42 -0.59 15.75
C TYR A 528 3.25 -1.13 14.93
N VAL A 529 2.16 -0.38 14.87
CA VAL A 529 0.92 -0.76 14.15
C VAL A 529 0.78 0.00 12.83
N SER A 530 1.48 1.11 12.63
CA SER A 530 1.43 1.86 11.38
C SER A 530 2.72 2.61 11.07
N ALA A 531 2.88 2.93 9.79
CA ALA A 531 3.90 3.85 9.28
C ALA A 531 3.27 4.83 8.28
N ASP A 532 3.56 6.12 8.47
CA ASP A 532 3.09 7.23 7.64
C ASP A 532 4.27 7.94 7.00
N ILE A 533 4.39 7.81 5.67
CA ILE A 533 5.36 8.58 4.89
C ILE A 533 4.68 9.88 4.44
N THR A 534 5.09 11.00 5.05
CA THR A 534 4.57 12.33 4.74
C THR A 534 5.59 13.12 3.94
N LEU A 535 5.17 13.64 2.78
CA LEU A 535 5.91 14.62 1.98
C LEU A 535 5.20 15.97 2.04
N THR A 536 5.96 17.05 2.17
CA THR A 536 5.44 18.41 1.95
C THR A 536 6.16 19.07 0.79
N GLY A 537 5.45 19.89 0.03
CA GLY A 537 6.02 20.55 -1.13
C GLY A 537 5.15 21.69 -1.64
N VAL A 538 5.60 22.29 -2.73
CA VAL A 538 4.92 23.40 -3.41
C VAL A 538 4.68 23.02 -4.87
N ALA A 539 3.46 23.17 -5.35
CA ALA A 539 3.11 22.95 -6.74
C ALA A 539 3.88 23.91 -7.64
N LYS A 540 4.53 23.39 -8.68
CA LYS A 540 5.15 24.24 -9.71
C LYS A 540 4.06 25.06 -10.40
N ASN A 541 4.37 26.29 -10.82
CA ASN A 541 3.42 27.14 -11.52
C ASN A 541 3.54 26.98 -13.05
N PRO A 542 2.63 26.25 -13.73
CA PRO A 542 2.69 26.10 -15.17
C PRO A 542 2.13 27.34 -15.88
N SER A 543 2.46 27.51 -17.16
CA SER A 543 1.89 28.59 -17.99
C SER A 543 0.46 28.30 -18.46
N THR A 544 0.07 27.03 -18.51
CA THR A 544 -1.28 26.55 -18.84
C THR A 544 -1.68 25.42 -17.89
N GLN A 545 -2.99 25.20 -17.72
CA GLN A 545 -3.47 24.09 -16.89
C GLN A 545 -2.87 22.76 -17.35
N THR A 546 -2.27 22.03 -16.42
CA THR A 546 -1.55 20.77 -16.68
C THR A 546 -2.17 19.65 -15.87
N THR A 547 -2.50 18.52 -16.51
CA THR A 547 -2.95 17.31 -15.82
C THR A 547 -1.74 16.54 -15.29
N ILE A 548 -1.81 16.15 -14.02
CA ILE A 548 -0.86 15.27 -13.35
C ILE A 548 -1.51 13.89 -13.28
N ALA A 549 -0.83 12.89 -13.83
CA ALA A 549 -1.31 11.51 -13.83
C ALA A 549 -1.39 10.96 -12.39
N ALA A 550 -2.30 10.01 -12.18
CA ALA A 550 -2.32 9.23 -10.95
C ALA A 550 -0.99 8.51 -10.75
N THR A 551 -0.57 8.34 -9.49
CA THR A 551 0.67 7.65 -9.15
C THR A 551 0.38 6.49 -8.22
N THR A 552 0.99 5.34 -8.51
CA THR A 552 0.90 4.13 -7.71
C THR A 552 2.23 3.82 -7.06
N GLY A 553 2.17 3.36 -5.82
CA GLY A 553 3.28 2.81 -5.08
C GLY A 553 2.91 1.49 -4.43
N SER A 554 3.92 0.77 -3.97
CA SER A 554 3.73 -0.50 -3.26
C SER A 554 4.56 -0.55 -1.98
N PHE A 555 4.05 -1.30 -1.01
CA PHE A 555 4.80 -1.78 0.14
C PHE A 555 4.84 -3.30 0.06
N THR A 556 6.05 -3.85 -0.01
CA THR A 556 6.32 -5.28 -0.12
C THR A 556 7.06 -5.73 1.13
N GLY A 557 6.43 -6.55 1.95
CA GLY A 557 7.11 -7.28 3.02
C GLY A 557 6.97 -8.78 2.85
N THR A 558 7.42 -9.53 3.83
CA THR A 558 7.53 -10.99 3.75
C THR A 558 6.14 -11.67 3.77
N GLN A 559 5.20 -11.11 4.52
CA GLN A 559 3.87 -11.69 4.76
C GLN A 559 2.75 -11.06 3.93
N ALA A 560 2.97 -9.84 3.41
CA ALA A 560 1.95 -9.07 2.70
C ALA A 560 2.57 -8.10 1.69
N ILE A 561 1.81 -7.84 0.64
CA ILE A 561 2.02 -6.79 -0.35
C ILE A 561 0.77 -5.93 -0.38
N THR A 562 0.95 -4.62 -0.46
CA THR A 562 -0.15 -3.69 -0.65
C THR A 562 0.25 -2.51 -1.53
N SER A 563 -0.74 -1.89 -2.17
CA SER A 563 -0.55 -0.73 -3.05
C SER A 563 -1.15 0.53 -2.43
N VAL A 564 -0.56 1.67 -2.75
CA VAL A 564 -1.05 3.01 -2.40
C VAL A 564 -1.15 3.85 -3.66
N ASP A 565 -2.20 4.65 -3.77
CA ASP A 565 -2.43 5.48 -4.96
C ASP A 565 -2.67 6.92 -4.54
N ILE A 566 -2.15 7.87 -5.33
CA ILE A 566 -2.59 9.26 -5.35
C ILE A 566 -3.35 9.48 -6.65
N PRO A 567 -4.59 10.01 -6.60
CA PRO A 567 -5.40 10.13 -7.79
C PRO A 567 -4.85 11.18 -8.76
N SER A 568 -5.38 11.19 -9.99
CA SER A 568 -5.03 12.22 -10.97
C SER A 568 -5.57 13.58 -10.52
N PHE A 569 -4.86 14.66 -10.85
CA PHE A 569 -5.31 16.03 -10.54
C PHE A 569 -4.78 17.02 -11.57
N LYS A 570 -5.16 18.29 -11.45
CA LYS A 570 -4.75 19.37 -12.36
C LYS A 570 -4.08 20.48 -11.58
N ILE A 571 -3.06 21.08 -12.17
CA ILE A 571 -2.44 22.31 -11.68
C ILE A 571 -2.77 23.41 -12.69
N ALA A 572 -3.56 24.39 -12.28
CA ALA A 572 -3.84 25.59 -13.06
C ALA A 572 -2.82 26.71 -12.74
N PRO A 573 -2.51 27.62 -13.69
CA PRO A 573 -1.59 28.71 -13.44
C PRO A 573 -2.08 29.61 -12.30
N SER A 574 -1.18 29.98 -11.40
CA SER A 574 -1.46 31.07 -10.47
C SER A 574 -1.39 32.42 -11.19
N THR A 575 -2.32 33.29 -10.84
CA THR A 575 -2.36 34.67 -11.32
C THR A 575 -1.57 35.63 -10.44
N LEU A 576 -1.20 35.24 -9.22
CA LEU A 576 -0.49 36.11 -8.27
C LEU A 576 1.02 36.03 -8.43
N ASN A 577 1.68 37.17 -8.26
CA ASN A 577 3.13 37.28 -8.17
C ASN A 577 3.52 38.18 -6.98
N LEU A 578 4.48 37.73 -6.19
CA LEU A 578 5.04 38.46 -5.06
C LEU A 578 6.51 38.78 -5.33
N GLN A 579 6.87 40.04 -5.11
CA GLN A 579 8.24 40.54 -5.19
C GLN A 579 8.60 41.27 -3.89
N LEU A 580 9.72 40.89 -3.29
CA LEU A 580 10.34 41.62 -2.18
C LEU A 580 11.28 42.69 -2.72
N ASP A 581 11.35 43.82 -2.02
CA ASP A 581 12.27 44.91 -2.37
C ASP A 581 13.71 44.59 -1.96
N GLN A 582 13.86 43.81 -0.88
CA GLN A 582 15.14 43.37 -0.35
C GLN A 582 15.47 41.95 -0.84
N SER A 583 16.77 41.66 -0.99
CA SER A 583 17.30 40.29 -1.17
C SER A 583 18.20 39.85 -0.02
N LYS A 584 18.84 40.81 0.68
CA LYS A 584 19.63 40.60 1.89
C LYS A 584 19.44 41.76 2.86
N VAL A 585 19.41 41.46 4.17
CA VAL A 585 19.33 42.46 5.24
C VAL A 585 20.26 42.07 6.39
N THR A 586 20.92 43.05 7.01
CA THR A 586 21.68 42.84 8.26
C THR A 586 20.87 43.41 9.42
N ALA A 587 20.54 42.55 10.39
CA ALA A 587 19.85 42.91 11.62
C ALA A 587 20.87 43.11 12.76
N SER A 588 20.56 44.03 13.66
CA SER A 588 21.35 44.29 14.88
C SER A 588 20.49 44.96 15.94
N GLY A 589 20.86 44.78 17.21
CA GLY A 589 20.14 45.32 18.36
C GLY A 589 18.92 44.48 18.72
N ASP A 590 17.89 45.12 19.28
CA ASP A 590 16.68 44.46 19.81
C ASP A 590 15.41 44.73 18.96
N SER A 591 15.55 45.33 17.78
CA SER A 591 14.43 45.72 16.92
C SER A 591 14.12 44.67 15.87
N ASP A 592 12.83 44.44 15.62
CA ASP A 592 12.35 43.57 14.55
C ASP A 592 12.76 44.08 13.16
N VAL A 593 12.99 43.13 12.25
CA VAL A 593 13.40 43.43 10.86
C VAL A 593 12.16 43.70 10.02
N GLN A 594 12.08 44.86 9.38
CA GLN A 594 10.99 45.20 8.47
C GLN A 594 11.39 44.89 7.03
N LEU A 595 10.60 44.04 6.36
CA LEU A 595 10.76 43.71 4.94
C LEU A 595 9.57 44.23 4.16
N THR A 596 9.81 44.79 2.98
CA THR A 596 8.77 45.41 2.16
C THR A 596 8.67 44.72 0.80
N GLY A 597 7.51 44.82 0.18
CA GLY A 597 7.32 44.27 -1.15
C GLY A 597 5.99 44.62 -1.78
N LYS A 598 5.74 43.97 -2.92
CA LYS A 598 4.54 44.15 -3.72
C LYS A 598 3.97 42.83 -4.22
N ILE A 599 2.66 42.71 -4.15
CA ILE A 599 1.86 41.67 -4.78
C ILE A 599 1.21 42.26 -6.05
N THR A 600 1.28 41.51 -7.14
CA THR A 600 0.60 41.80 -8.41
C THR A 600 -0.25 40.62 -8.85
N SER A 601 -1.22 40.87 -9.72
CA SER A 601 -2.04 39.83 -10.33
C SER A 601 -2.11 40.03 -11.84
N THR A 602 -2.08 38.95 -12.61
CA THR A 602 -2.43 38.95 -14.04
C THR A 602 -3.95 38.99 -14.27
N ALA A 603 -4.73 38.73 -13.22
CA ALA A 603 -6.16 38.98 -13.15
C ALA A 603 -6.44 40.28 -12.36
N THR A 604 -7.68 40.47 -11.90
CA THR A 604 -8.00 41.54 -10.96
C THR A 604 -7.37 41.22 -9.60
N LEU A 605 -6.57 42.14 -9.06
CA LEU A 605 -6.01 42.01 -7.71
C LEU A 605 -7.10 42.28 -6.67
N ASP A 606 -7.17 41.41 -5.66
CA ASP A 606 -8.03 41.59 -4.50
C ASP A 606 -7.67 42.85 -3.70
N SER A 607 -8.62 43.36 -2.92
CA SER A 607 -8.35 44.42 -1.95
C SER A 607 -7.37 43.93 -0.88
N ASN A 608 -6.53 44.83 -0.36
CA ASN A 608 -5.46 44.48 0.59
C ASN A 608 -5.95 43.66 1.80
N ASP A 609 -7.15 43.95 2.33
CA ASP A 609 -7.75 43.26 3.47
C ASP A 609 -8.17 41.80 3.20
N LYS A 610 -8.08 41.36 1.94
CA LYS A 610 -8.30 39.97 1.49
C LYS A 610 -7.01 39.24 1.11
N LEU A 611 -5.90 39.95 0.99
CA LEU A 611 -4.59 39.35 0.74
C LEU A 611 -3.95 38.98 2.09
N ILE A 612 -3.51 37.72 2.22
CA ILE A 612 -2.90 37.19 3.44
C ILE A 612 -1.45 36.82 3.14
N LEU A 613 -0.51 37.31 3.96
CA LEU A 613 0.90 36.91 3.94
C LEU A 613 1.13 35.71 4.85
N HIS A 614 1.97 34.80 4.37
CA HIS A 614 2.40 33.58 5.06
C HIS A 614 3.93 33.59 5.17
N PRO A 615 4.50 34.27 6.19
CA PRO A 615 5.93 34.35 6.38
C PRO A 615 6.49 33.13 7.13
N SER A 616 7.74 32.77 6.86
CA SER A 616 8.50 31.77 7.60
C SER A 616 9.97 32.19 7.78
N ILE A 617 10.62 31.66 8.82
CA ILE A 617 12.03 31.90 9.11
C ILE A 617 12.73 30.58 9.43
N ASN A 618 13.79 30.28 8.68
CA ASN A 618 14.54 29.02 8.78
C ASN A 618 13.64 27.78 8.72
N GLY A 619 12.60 27.82 7.87
CA GLY A 619 11.61 26.76 7.71
C GLY A 619 10.53 26.69 8.80
N ASN A 620 10.53 27.59 9.78
CA ASN A 620 9.48 27.69 10.79
C ASN A 620 8.49 28.79 10.42
N ASP A 621 7.20 28.45 10.39
CA ASP A 621 6.14 29.42 10.08
C ASP A 621 6.05 30.52 11.16
N LEU A 622 5.87 31.75 10.69
CA LEU A 622 5.53 32.90 11.51
C LEU A 622 4.02 33.16 11.42
N ALA A 623 3.53 34.06 12.29
CA ALA A 623 2.11 34.42 12.28
C ALA A 623 1.70 35.02 10.93
N THR A 624 0.59 34.53 10.37
CA THR A 624 0.02 35.06 9.14
C THR A 624 -0.64 36.42 9.38
N SER A 625 -0.65 37.28 8.37
CA SER A 625 -1.20 38.63 8.50
C SER A 625 -1.81 39.13 7.21
N LYS A 626 -2.91 39.88 7.31
CA LYS A 626 -3.50 40.59 6.16
C LYS A 626 -2.69 41.85 5.82
N LEU A 627 -2.76 42.29 4.57
CA LEU A 627 -2.20 43.59 4.19
C LEU A 627 -3.03 44.73 4.81
N SER A 628 -2.36 45.86 5.07
CA SER A 628 -3.04 47.06 5.56
C SER A 628 -3.96 47.64 4.48
N ALA A 629 -5.21 47.94 4.86
CA ALA A 629 -6.19 48.57 3.97
C ALA A 629 -5.83 50.03 3.62
N THR A 630 -4.91 50.66 4.36
CA THR A 630 -4.47 52.04 4.10
C THR A 630 -3.32 52.14 3.11
N ASP A 631 -2.62 51.02 2.87
CA ASP A 631 -1.49 50.99 1.95
C ASP A 631 -1.97 51.02 0.49
N LYS A 632 -1.06 51.36 -0.43
CA LYS A 632 -1.35 51.25 -1.86
C LYS A 632 -1.67 49.79 -2.22
N PRO A 633 -2.51 49.53 -3.24
CA PRO A 633 -2.89 48.17 -3.63
C PRO A 633 -1.68 47.25 -3.83
N GLY A 634 -1.69 46.12 -3.11
CA GLY A 634 -0.67 45.08 -3.15
C GLY A 634 0.65 45.42 -2.46
N ILE A 635 0.85 46.63 -1.93
CA ILE A 635 2.06 46.98 -1.16
C ILE A 635 1.95 46.42 0.25
N PHE A 636 3.04 45.84 0.75
CA PHE A 636 3.08 45.27 2.09
C PHE A 636 4.39 45.54 2.83
N THR A 637 4.31 45.46 4.15
CA THR A 637 5.44 45.35 5.07
C THR A 637 5.21 44.16 5.99
N VAL A 638 6.24 43.33 6.19
CA VAL A 638 6.23 42.21 7.13
C VAL A 638 7.33 42.40 8.17
N SER A 639 6.97 42.24 9.44
CA SER A 639 7.87 42.37 10.58
C SER A 639 8.36 40.99 10.99
N VAL A 640 9.67 40.78 10.91
CA VAL A 640 10.33 39.53 11.34
C VAL A 640 10.86 39.74 12.75
N PRO A 641 10.32 39.03 13.76
CA PRO A 641 10.75 39.23 15.15
C PRO A 641 12.22 38.88 15.34
N ILE A 642 13.01 39.80 15.90
CA ILE A 642 14.46 39.57 16.07
C ILE A 642 14.77 38.36 16.95
N LYS A 643 13.86 38.05 17.89
CA LYS A 643 13.96 36.90 18.81
C LYS A 643 13.81 35.54 18.12
N GLN A 644 13.29 35.50 16.89
CA GLN A 644 13.18 34.28 16.09
C GLN A 644 14.43 34.07 15.20
N LEU A 645 15.35 35.03 15.16
CA LEU A 645 16.59 34.91 14.40
C LEU A 645 17.63 34.12 15.19
N SER A 646 18.28 33.20 14.51
CA SER A 646 19.52 32.57 14.96
C SER A 646 20.70 33.48 14.66
N SER A 647 21.79 33.34 15.42
CA SER A 647 23.04 34.06 15.13
C SER A 647 23.54 33.73 13.73
N GLY A 648 24.04 34.73 12.98
CA GLY A 648 24.49 34.54 11.61
C GLY A 648 23.37 34.62 10.58
N GLU A 649 23.47 33.83 9.51
CA GLU A 649 22.50 33.86 8.41
C GLU A 649 21.20 33.13 8.74
N ASN A 650 20.08 33.76 8.38
CA ASN A 650 18.73 33.22 8.47
C ASN A 650 18.08 33.35 7.10
N THR A 651 17.25 32.38 6.75
CA THR A 651 16.47 32.40 5.50
C THR A 651 15.04 32.76 5.82
N PHE A 652 14.61 33.94 5.39
CA PHE A 652 13.22 34.37 5.44
C PHE A 652 12.53 34.03 4.13
N GLU A 653 11.33 33.45 4.20
CA GLU A 653 10.48 33.19 3.04
C GLU A 653 9.09 33.79 3.29
N VAL A 654 8.41 34.25 2.22
CA VAL A 654 7.01 34.68 2.29
C VAL A 654 6.30 34.44 0.98
N TYR A 655 5.05 34.00 1.06
CA TYR A 655 4.11 33.99 -0.06
C TYR A 655 2.80 34.65 0.37
N ALA A 656 1.92 34.93 -0.60
CA ALA A 656 0.61 35.50 -0.36
C ALA A 656 -0.51 34.66 -0.96
N THR A 657 -1.68 34.71 -0.33
CA THR A 657 -2.92 34.12 -0.86
C THR A 657 -4.01 35.18 -1.01
N ASP A 658 -4.88 35.03 -2.01
CA ASP A 658 -6.10 35.84 -2.17
C ASP A 658 -7.36 35.18 -1.60
N SER A 659 -8.51 35.84 -1.73
CA SER A 659 -9.79 35.33 -1.20
C SER A 659 -10.32 34.07 -1.89
N THR A 660 -9.75 33.70 -3.03
CA THR A 660 -10.10 32.47 -3.76
C THR A 660 -9.17 31.29 -3.43
N GLY A 661 -8.12 31.55 -2.64
CA GLY A 661 -7.13 30.55 -2.25
C GLY A 661 -5.97 30.41 -3.24
N ASN A 662 -5.82 31.33 -4.20
CA ASN A 662 -4.75 31.30 -5.18
C ASN A 662 -3.46 31.90 -4.58
N SER A 663 -2.32 31.23 -4.81
CA SER A 663 -1.05 31.51 -4.14
C SER A 663 -0.04 32.23 -5.04
N SER A 664 0.69 33.23 -4.53
CA SER A 664 1.83 33.81 -5.22
C SER A 664 3.03 32.86 -5.25
N ASN A 665 4.06 33.18 -6.05
CA ASN A 665 5.39 32.61 -5.82
C ASN A 665 5.92 32.97 -4.42
N THR A 666 6.89 32.20 -3.93
CA THR A 666 7.62 32.50 -2.70
C THR A 666 8.73 33.52 -2.97
N GLY A 667 8.77 34.59 -2.17
CA GLY A 667 9.91 35.51 -2.09
C GLY A 667 10.86 35.09 -0.97
N THR A 668 12.17 35.27 -1.15
CA THR A 668 13.20 34.86 -0.18
C THR A 668 14.16 36.01 0.11
N VAL A 669 14.52 36.18 1.39
CA VAL A 669 15.53 37.15 1.86
C VAL A 669 16.50 36.47 2.82
N THR A 670 17.80 36.74 2.67
CA THR A 670 18.79 36.37 3.70
C THR A 670 18.86 37.46 4.76
N ILE A 671 18.54 37.12 6.02
CA ILE A 671 18.69 38.02 7.17
C ILE A 671 19.91 37.60 7.97
N THR A 672 20.93 38.45 8.04
CA THR A 672 22.12 38.21 8.86
C THR A 672 21.97 38.92 10.20
N LEU A 673 21.85 38.18 11.30
CA LEU A 673 21.94 38.75 12.64
C LEU A 673 23.41 38.98 12.99
N GLY A 674 23.82 40.24 12.98
CA GLY A 674 25.20 40.64 13.26
C GLY A 674 25.57 40.47 14.74
N SER A 675 26.86 40.37 15.00
CA SER A 675 27.43 40.12 16.33
C SER A 675 28.61 41.05 16.64
N LEU A 676 28.86 41.26 17.94
CA LEU A 676 30.03 41.95 18.46
C LEU A 676 30.83 40.99 19.34
N SER A 677 32.11 40.80 19.04
CA SER A 677 32.99 39.92 19.81
C SER A 677 34.46 40.34 19.70
N PHE A 678 35.30 39.79 20.58
CA PHE A 678 36.74 39.85 20.37
C PHE A 678 37.16 38.88 19.26
N GLY A 679 38.04 39.33 18.37
CA GLY A 679 38.80 38.47 17.47
C GLY A 679 40.07 37.98 18.16
N THR A 680 41.19 37.98 17.44
CA THR A 680 42.51 37.70 18.04
C THR A 680 42.88 38.76 19.07
N VAL A 681 43.10 38.32 20.31
CA VAL A 681 43.64 39.12 21.41
C VAL A 681 44.91 38.43 21.92
N SER A 682 46.01 39.17 22.11
CA SER A 682 47.25 38.59 22.62
C SER A 682 47.08 38.11 24.07
N ASP A 683 47.33 36.82 24.33
CA ASP A 683 47.33 36.25 25.68
C ASP A 683 48.44 36.82 26.58
N SER A 684 49.56 37.19 25.96
CA SER A 684 50.67 37.89 26.58
C SER A 684 51.28 38.87 25.59
N ALA A 685 51.65 40.06 26.07
CA ALA A 685 52.36 41.05 25.29
C ALA A 685 53.24 41.91 26.19
N ALA A 686 54.25 42.58 25.62
CA ALA A 686 55.24 43.33 26.40
C ALA A 686 55.32 44.80 25.97
N PHE A 687 55.79 45.62 26.90
CA PHE A 687 56.32 46.95 26.57
C PHE A 687 57.78 46.80 26.14
N LYS A 688 58.32 47.81 25.46
CA LYS A 688 59.74 47.85 25.12
C LYS A 688 60.59 47.87 26.38
N ASP A 689 61.75 47.22 26.31
CA ASP A 689 62.75 47.29 27.39
C ASP A 689 63.18 48.75 27.63
N THR A 690 63.14 49.17 28.88
CA THR A 690 63.47 50.54 29.31
C THR A 690 64.66 50.53 30.26
N THR A 691 65.66 51.35 29.98
CA THR A 691 66.84 51.51 30.86
C THR A 691 66.50 52.46 32.00
N LEU A 692 66.71 52.03 33.25
CA LEU A 692 66.52 52.87 34.43
C LEU A 692 67.76 53.76 34.62
N ASP A 693 67.63 55.07 34.43
CA ASP A 693 68.71 56.06 34.59
C ASP A 693 68.53 56.98 35.81
N GLY A 694 67.54 56.69 36.65
CA GLY A 694 67.17 57.52 37.80
C GLY A 694 66.23 58.68 37.48
N SER A 695 65.71 58.77 36.25
CA SER A 695 64.63 59.67 35.86
C SER A 695 63.34 58.92 35.49
N GLN A 696 62.22 59.63 35.34
CA GLN A 696 60.95 59.05 34.92
C GLN A 696 61.00 58.74 33.42
N GLN A 697 60.59 57.54 33.03
CA GLN A 697 60.66 57.04 31.65
C GLN A 697 59.29 56.56 31.17
N THR A 698 59.07 56.53 29.86
CA THR A 698 57.85 55.98 29.26
C THR A 698 58.21 54.85 28.31
N ALA A 699 57.57 53.69 28.47
CA ALA A 699 57.74 52.54 27.60
C ALA A 699 56.51 52.35 26.71
N GLY A 700 56.70 52.41 25.38
CA GLY A 700 55.67 52.03 24.42
C GLY A 700 55.55 50.52 24.25
N THR A 701 54.54 50.06 23.51
CA THR A 701 54.38 48.63 23.20
C THR A 701 55.51 48.11 22.31
N ASN A 702 55.83 46.81 22.42
CA ASN A 702 56.92 46.18 21.66
C ASN A 702 56.52 45.72 20.24
N GLY A 703 55.24 45.81 19.88
CA GLY A 703 54.68 45.40 18.58
C GLY A 703 53.90 44.08 18.59
N ASP A 704 53.96 43.28 19.66
CA ASP A 704 53.31 41.95 19.73
C ASP A 704 51.85 41.99 20.23
N TRP A 705 51.26 43.19 20.26
CA TRP A 705 49.91 43.41 20.74
C TRP A 705 48.90 43.22 19.61
N ASN A 706 48.04 42.21 19.75
CA ASN A 706 46.84 42.03 18.94
C ASN A 706 45.62 42.32 19.81
N LEU A 707 44.74 43.18 19.31
CA LEU A 707 43.48 43.50 19.97
C LEU A 707 42.43 43.76 18.89
N ASN A 708 41.93 42.67 18.33
CA ASN A 708 40.97 42.70 17.25
C ASN A 708 39.55 42.69 17.83
N VAL A 709 38.70 43.59 17.34
CA VAL A 709 37.26 43.58 17.57
C VAL A 709 36.60 43.14 16.28
N GLN A 710 35.73 42.13 16.39
CA GLN A 710 34.88 41.63 15.30
C GLN A 710 33.49 42.23 15.44
N ASP A 711 33.08 43.04 14.47
CA ASP A 711 31.76 43.65 14.43
C ASP A 711 31.09 43.39 13.07
N THR A 712 30.11 42.48 13.05
CA THR A 712 29.31 42.14 11.88
C THR A 712 27.92 42.79 11.89
N ARG A 713 27.64 43.69 12.84
CA ARG A 713 26.35 44.40 12.97
C ARG A 713 26.15 45.45 11.88
N ALA A 714 24.99 46.08 11.84
CA ALA A 714 24.63 47.05 10.81
C ALA A 714 25.48 48.34 10.89
N VAL A 715 25.54 49.09 9.78
CA VAL A 715 26.15 50.43 9.77
C VAL A 715 25.43 51.33 10.78
N GLY A 716 26.18 52.09 11.56
CA GLY A 716 25.69 52.92 12.65
C GLY A 716 25.72 52.24 14.02
N SER A 717 25.91 50.92 14.10
CA SER A 717 26.13 50.25 15.39
C SER A 717 27.39 50.79 16.09
N GLN A 718 27.31 50.95 17.40
CA GLN A 718 28.39 51.46 18.23
C GLN A 718 28.93 50.38 19.14
N TRP A 719 30.21 50.49 19.48
CA TRP A 719 30.82 49.70 20.55
C TRP A 719 31.89 50.52 21.25
N THR A 720 32.08 50.23 22.53
CA THR A 720 33.17 50.80 23.33
C THR A 720 34.03 49.67 23.87
N LEU A 721 35.33 49.79 23.66
CA LEU A 721 36.34 48.93 24.27
C LEU A 721 36.98 49.67 25.44
N SER A 722 36.97 49.04 26.61
CA SER A 722 37.56 49.57 27.83
C SER A 722 38.65 48.64 28.38
N ALA A 723 39.61 49.20 29.11
CA ALA A 723 40.66 48.45 29.79
C ALA A 723 40.67 48.76 31.29
N LYS A 724 41.06 47.76 32.08
CA LYS A 724 41.43 47.95 33.49
C LYS A 724 42.63 47.10 33.87
N ILE A 725 43.35 47.54 34.89
CA ILE A 725 44.39 46.76 35.56
C ILE A 725 43.72 45.81 36.55
N SER A 726 43.62 44.53 36.20
CA SER A 726 43.08 43.49 37.09
C SER A 726 44.15 42.92 38.02
N GLN A 727 45.42 42.96 37.63
CA GLN A 727 46.56 42.72 38.53
C GLN A 727 47.64 43.79 38.30
N PRO A 728 48.10 44.48 39.35
CA PRO A 728 49.12 45.50 39.21
C PRO A 728 50.45 44.89 38.75
N PHE A 729 51.22 45.67 38.00
CA PHE A 729 52.55 45.28 37.57
C PHE A 729 53.47 45.13 38.78
N LYS A 730 54.08 43.95 38.94
CA LYS A 730 54.96 43.63 40.07
C LYS A 730 56.24 42.91 39.63
N VAL A 731 57.29 43.09 40.40
CA VAL A 731 58.52 42.28 40.39
C VAL A 731 58.85 41.90 41.82
N ASN A 732 59.04 40.61 42.12
CA ASN A 732 59.35 40.11 43.49
C ASN A 732 58.46 40.76 44.58
N ASP A 733 57.14 40.77 44.37
CA ASP A 733 56.10 41.41 45.21
C ASP A 733 56.16 42.95 45.33
N GLN A 734 57.15 43.61 44.76
CA GLN A 734 57.21 45.08 44.68
C GLN A 734 56.35 45.57 43.52
N ALA A 735 55.38 46.45 43.80
CA ALA A 735 54.58 47.10 42.77
C ALA A 735 55.44 48.07 41.94
N LEU A 736 55.15 48.17 40.65
CA LEU A 736 55.68 49.20 39.78
C LEU A 736 55.27 50.57 40.33
N LYS A 737 56.26 51.43 40.61
CA LYS A 737 56.05 52.83 40.93
C LYS A 737 55.87 53.59 39.62
N GLY A 738 54.64 53.72 39.17
CA GLY A 738 54.29 54.28 37.87
C GLY A 738 52.82 54.03 37.56
N SER A 739 52.42 54.28 36.32
CA SER A 739 51.03 54.10 35.88
C SER A 739 50.97 53.51 34.48
N LEU A 740 49.90 52.79 34.19
CA LEU A 740 49.55 52.46 32.81
C LEU A 740 48.71 53.60 32.25
N MET A 741 49.05 54.08 31.06
CA MET A 741 48.38 55.20 30.42
C MET A 741 47.91 54.83 29.01
N TYR A 742 46.82 55.43 28.57
CA TYR A 742 46.40 55.40 27.18
C TYR A 742 46.45 56.81 26.59
N LYS A 743 47.30 57.01 25.59
CA LYS A 743 47.55 58.31 24.96
C LYS A 743 46.93 58.36 23.57
N THR A 744 46.08 59.36 23.35
CA THR A 744 45.48 59.70 22.05
C THR A 744 45.96 61.08 21.60
N ALA A 745 45.58 61.49 20.39
CA ALA A 745 45.83 62.86 19.91
C ALA A 745 45.12 63.94 20.78
N ASN A 746 44.07 63.55 21.51
CA ASN A 746 43.21 64.47 22.26
C ASN A 746 43.55 64.55 23.76
N GLY A 747 44.43 63.67 24.25
CA GLY A 747 44.78 63.63 25.68
C GLY A 747 45.38 62.29 26.11
N THR A 748 45.78 62.21 27.37
CA THR A 748 46.30 61.01 28.02
C THR A 748 45.42 60.67 29.22
N GLU A 749 44.97 59.42 29.31
CA GLU A 749 44.18 58.91 30.42
C GLU A 749 44.94 57.81 31.17
N ALA A 750 44.79 57.77 32.49
CA ALA A 750 45.34 56.70 33.31
C ALA A 750 44.41 55.48 33.28
N ILE A 751 44.98 54.29 33.08
CA ILE A 751 44.27 53.02 33.24
C ILE A 751 44.42 52.60 34.70
N THR A 752 43.29 52.44 35.38
CA THR A 752 43.25 52.12 36.82
C THR A 752 42.65 50.73 37.05
N ALA A 753 42.23 50.44 38.27
CA ALA A 753 41.46 49.22 38.58
C ALA A 753 40.01 49.29 38.05
N ASP A 754 39.53 50.48 37.65
CA ASP A 754 38.23 50.70 37.04
C ASP A 754 38.31 50.61 35.51
N ASN A 755 37.17 50.36 34.84
CA ASN A 755 37.11 50.30 33.39
C ASN A 755 37.27 51.69 32.78
N THR A 756 38.42 51.94 32.14
CA THR A 756 38.70 53.18 31.38
C THR A 756 38.38 52.95 29.90
N PRO A 757 37.50 53.75 29.26
CA PRO A 757 37.26 53.69 27.81
C PRO A 757 38.53 53.96 27.00
N ILE A 758 38.79 53.11 26.00
CA ILE A 758 40.00 53.16 25.16
C ILE A 758 39.65 53.63 23.75
N VAL A 759 38.59 53.06 23.20
CA VAL A 759 38.08 53.45 21.89
C VAL A 759 36.57 53.27 21.87
N THR A 760 35.88 54.25 21.30
CA THR A 760 34.49 54.14 20.90
C THR A 760 34.46 54.20 19.38
N HIS A 761 33.80 53.24 18.76
CA HIS A 761 33.74 53.12 17.31
C HIS A 761 32.29 53.08 16.86
N THR A 762 31.99 53.81 15.79
CA THR A 762 30.70 53.72 15.09
C THR A 762 30.96 53.07 13.74
N LYS A 763 30.31 51.93 13.48
CA LYS A 763 30.51 51.19 12.24
C LYS A 763 30.07 52.01 11.04
N THR A 764 30.96 52.18 10.06
CA THR A 764 30.68 52.85 8.79
C THR A 764 30.56 51.85 7.64
N ALA A 765 30.04 52.30 6.49
CA ALA A 765 29.88 51.44 5.32
C ALA A 765 31.23 50.96 4.72
N ASN A 766 32.34 51.63 5.03
CA ASN A 766 33.67 51.29 4.53
C ASN A 766 34.49 50.45 5.53
N ASP A 767 33.96 50.20 6.73
CA ASP A 767 34.69 49.46 7.75
C ASP A 767 34.76 47.97 7.38
N SER A 768 35.92 47.38 7.63
CA SER A 768 36.05 45.92 7.71
C SER A 768 35.21 45.37 8.86
N SER A 769 34.84 44.09 8.79
CA SER A 769 34.26 43.38 9.94
C SER A 769 35.24 43.25 11.11
N THR A 770 36.54 43.42 10.86
CA THR A 770 37.61 43.35 11.87
C THR A 770 38.29 44.70 12.03
N THR A 771 38.33 45.21 13.26
CA THR A 771 39.09 46.40 13.65
C THR A 771 40.23 46.01 14.58
N ASN A 772 41.48 46.19 14.14
CA ASN A 772 42.65 46.02 15.01
C ASN A 772 42.94 47.31 15.76
N VAL A 773 42.56 47.37 17.04
CA VAL A 773 42.74 48.56 17.89
C VAL A 773 44.22 48.84 18.15
N ALA A 774 45.00 47.78 18.39
CA ALA A 774 46.43 47.89 18.68
C ALA A 774 47.28 48.20 17.45
N GLY A 775 46.76 47.99 16.24
CA GLY A 775 47.50 48.23 14.98
C GLY A 775 47.91 49.69 14.74
N SER A 776 47.32 50.63 15.48
CA SER A 776 47.69 52.06 15.43
C SER A 776 48.65 52.51 16.54
N TRP A 777 48.99 51.62 17.48
CA TRP A 777 49.84 51.96 18.62
C TRP A 777 51.31 52.05 18.22
N ASN A 778 52.03 52.98 18.83
CA ASN A 778 53.46 53.21 18.58
C ASN A 778 54.15 53.70 19.86
N THR A 779 55.36 54.26 19.74
CA THR A 779 56.15 54.73 20.89
C THR A 779 55.51 55.90 21.64
N ASP A 780 54.56 56.62 21.03
CA ASP A 780 54.00 57.86 21.55
C ASP A 780 52.46 57.92 21.56
N SER A 781 51.78 56.89 21.08
CA SER A 781 50.31 56.78 21.09
C SER A 781 49.84 55.35 21.32
N GLY A 782 48.68 55.20 21.95
CA GLY A 782 48.17 53.91 22.41
C GLY A 782 48.52 53.66 23.87
N LEU A 783 48.72 52.39 24.22
CA LEU A 783 49.05 51.96 25.57
C LEU A 783 50.53 52.24 25.90
N LEU A 784 50.78 52.99 26.97
CA LEU A 784 52.12 53.39 27.42
C LEU A 784 52.29 53.07 28.90
N LEU A 785 53.46 52.54 29.27
CA LEU A 785 53.81 52.30 30.67
C LEU A 785 54.71 53.44 31.18
N ASP A 786 54.22 54.20 32.16
CA ASP A 786 55.01 55.17 32.91
C ASP A 786 55.84 54.43 33.97
N VAL A 787 57.16 54.61 33.92
CA VAL A 787 58.15 53.95 34.76
C VAL A 787 58.82 55.02 35.62
N GLY A 788 58.45 55.08 36.89
CA GLY A 788 59.01 56.02 37.85
C GLY A 788 60.50 55.80 38.13
N SER A 789 61.19 56.88 38.50
CA SER A 789 62.64 56.96 38.70
C SER A 789 63.24 56.06 39.80
N SER A 790 62.40 55.47 40.66
CA SER A 790 62.83 54.67 41.82
C SER A 790 62.35 53.21 41.79
N ASN A 791 62.05 52.70 40.59
CA ASN A 791 61.80 51.28 40.36
C ASN A 791 63.10 50.46 40.45
N THR A 792 62.97 49.18 40.80
CA THR A 792 64.07 48.22 40.79
C THR A 792 64.17 47.54 39.43
N ALA A 793 65.38 47.26 38.93
CA ALA A 793 65.54 46.53 37.68
C ALA A 793 64.97 45.11 37.78
N GLY A 794 64.22 44.69 36.76
CA GLY A 794 63.66 43.34 36.65
C GLY A 794 62.45 43.29 35.71
N THR A 795 61.91 42.09 35.52
CA THR A 795 60.73 41.87 34.68
C THR A 795 59.46 42.05 35.49
N TYR A 796 58.74 43.15 35.23
CA TYR A 796 57.44 43.40 35.85
C TYR A 796 56.33 42.70 35.05
N SER A 797 55.45 41.98 35.76
CA SER A 797 54.26 41.36 35.15
C SER A 797 52.99 41.89 35.81
N GLY A 798 51.96 42.14 35.01
CA GLY A 798 50.62 42.53 35.45
C GLY A 798 49.56 41.89 34.56
N GLN A 799 48.29 42.11 34.88
CA GLN A 799 47.16 41.60 34.10
C GLN A 799 46.22 42.75 33.74
N LEU A 800 45.82 42.78 32.46
CA LEU A 800 44.80 43.68 31.95
C LEU A 800 43.54 42.89 31.65
N THR A 801 42.40 43.50 31.92
CA THR A 801 41.10 42.97 31.48
C THR A 801 40.51 43.94 30.47
N TRP A 802 40.25 43.43 29.26
CA TRP A 802 39.53 44.14 28.21
C TRP A 802 38.04 43.86 28.35
N THR A 803 37.23 44.92 28.30
CA THR A 803 35.77 44.81 28.30
C THR A 803 35.25 45.41 27.00
N LEU A 804 34.54 44.63 26.20
CA LEU A 804 33.85 45.09 25.00
C LEU A 804 32.38 45.27 25.33
N GLN A 805 31.85 46.48 25.09
CA GLN A 805 30.47 46.84 25.41
C GLN A 805 29.72 47.23 24.14
N ASP A 806 28.53 46.65 23.96
CA ASP A 806 27.53 47.10 23.02
C ASP A 806 26.75 48.25 23.66
N ALA A 807 27.05 49.49 23.27
CA ALA A 807 26.43 50.67 23.86
C ALA A 807 26.17 51.72 22.77
N PRO A 808 24.92 52.16 22.56
CA PRO A 808 24.66 53.50 22.05
C PRO A 808 25.06 54.51 23.15
N GLN A 809 25.56 55.67 22.76
CA GLN A 809 25.92 56.74 23.71
C GLN A 809 24.88 57.00 24.80
#